data_AF-A0A6L7W460-F1
#
_entry.id   AF-A0A6L7W460-F1
#
_cell.length_a   1.000
_cell.length_b   1.000
_cell.length_c   1.000
_cell.angle_alpha   90.00
_cell.angle_beta   90.00
_cell.angle_gamma   90.00
#
_symmetry.space_group_name_H-M   'P 1'
#
loop_
_entity.id
_entity.type
_entity.pdbx_description
1 polymer ?
#
loop_
_entity_poly.entity_id
_entity_poly.type
_entity_poly.pdbx_seq_one_letter_code
_entity_poly.pdbx_strand_id
1 'polypeptide(L)'
;MSFGTLYIVQGILFFLACVMTAHAQVPVPEKFTLFDGERVFQSDGSRGPFSISDRAIEASSERVWVDGVLLVRDRDYVVDADRALLTLLRDVARGVEIVVRFRQRPLVIAPVVQRRQFQPGKGSGDQSIVRVFSPPVVRDRDEEQKLTIGGHKSISVTAGSQHAVHQALQLRISGEVAEGVNLLTVLSDRNLPIGEQGGSKRLQELDRVFFQVDADQVSATLGDLDVAFDGTVFGRYRRQLQGARVLAHREKGQVAVFGAVSRGRWETRRLVTVEGFQGPYSLSGGGLRGQIVPESERVYLNGRLLIRGDGADYTIDYERGHVAFMPEIPIGVESRVTVEYQVIDAGMRSRLMGMESRVSLGEGMSVGTTLIRESDRSALSPGPTAVQRQLGVVYATYTPWSNARVSGEVALSDRDSGSGRGVRMDGAWTERDFEVTARFRQVGADFEAFERLDRGRAAGRWGWQADTARTAQREGEVAVRWDLGKALSVTGEYGQHVGVVRTDRKSVGIRSPVGMYRYESLGRDSGGMRRHEGQVEVSMGEVVPGFRFSLENGVGDGVSSSSLFYATRPRVLPQGIDKQELVWHLGIGEGRNWSWMSELKYRKFRQRETVWQDSLRGWLHTHRAQVTNWRGWIFSGSYTHGEIQIGRERQQTTTHLGRVRLGHSRPGASHQITYRVSSTRVSQPIFVEVASGLGEYIWEDANGDGLRDVEEFVPDIDGDYVRVYDYGQFAPARDGALGMRVEIDFRRLIGDAHILSAVALDASLRTERQIAIGTRHAAPWDLFGFDAGAGILGARRDGLVRLYLFRYHRRGSLRLTARVRDQVNRAFYGGAAESFVQGGALGKLRPVDRLELETEFDLEHRAREGAGAFAYRIDGASGALRCAFRSAHKWYLRLGVLGGRDWEGIRALRAWHIGVQPEVIYALPGRGRLRGRLDWTRVWATDTVPLFLGLARGNRQGQNWAWRLGMDYRFGKYVSARVMYDGRVRPARQTIHLGRVEMRAVF
;
A
#
# COMPACT_ATOMS: atom_id res chain seq x y z
N MET A 1 -22.31 86.11 -13.91
CA MET A 1 -22.43 85.51 -12.55
C MET A 1 -23.70 84.70 -12.56
N SER A 2 -23.88 83.76 -11.63
CA SER A 2 -25.18 83.14 -11.34
C SER A 2 -25.45 81.77 -12.01
N PHE A 3 -25.77 80.80 -11.15
CA PHE A 3 -26.89 79.85 -11.20
C PHE A 3 -27.30 79.13 -12.51
N GLY A 4 -27.72 77.87 -12.33
CA GLY A 4 -28.54 77.08 -13.27
C GLY A 4 -27.87 75.78 -13.70
N THR A 5 -28.02 74.60 -13.05
CA THR A 5 -29.15 73.64 -13.15
C THR A 5 -29.55 73.33 -14.61
N LEU A 6 -29.87 72.13 -15.12
CA LEU A 6 -30.32 70.85 -14.58
C LEU A 6 -30.41 69.86 -15.78
N TYR A 7 -30.13 68.57 -15.54
CA TYR A 7 -30.75 67.32 -16.05
C TYR A 7 -31.38 67.17 -17.45
N ILE A 8 -31.43 65.88 -17.85
CA ILE A 8 -32.12 65.22 -18.98
C ILE A 8 -31.14 65.12 -20.16
N VAL A 9 -30.36 64.05 -20.37
CA VAL A 9 -30.76 62.66 -20.63
C VAL A 9 -29.60 61.71 -20.28
N GLN A 10 -29.46 61.31 -19.02
CA GLN A 10 -28.48 60.31 -18.56
C GLN A 10 -29.17 59.07 -17.94
N GLY A 11 -30.37 58.74 -18.44
CA GLY A 11 -31.20 57.63 -17.95
C GLY A 11 -31.59 56.59 -19.01
N ILE A 12 -31.20 56.77 -20.28
CA ILE A 12 -31.61 55.85 -21.37
C ILE A 12 -30.44 54.94 -21.82
N LEU A 13 -29.23 55.19 -21.33
CA LEU A 13 -28.02 54.46 -21.74
C LEU A 13 -27.65 53.23 -20.88
N PHE A 14 -28.51 52.81 -19.93
CA PHE A 14 -28.16 51.70 -19.02
C PHE A 14 -29.19 50.57 -18.93
N PHE A 15 -30.31 50.61 -19.67
CA PHE A 15 -31.37 49.60 -19.53
C PHE A 15 -31.72 48.80 -20.79
N LEU A 16 -31.01 48.97 -21.91
CA LEU A 16 -31.27 48.23 -23.15
C LEU A 16 -29.98 47.72 -23.82
N ALA A 17 -29.01 47.32 -22.99
CA ALA A 17 -27.85 46.52 -23.39
C ALA A 17 -28.15 45.00 -23.30
N CYS A 18 -29.35 44.59 -23.69
CA CYS A 18 -29.72 43.19 -23.79
C CYS A 18 -30.65 43.00 -24.98
N VAL A 19 -30.31 42.00 -25.80
CA VAL A 19 -31.07 41.41 -26.91
C VAL A 19 -30.71 41.95 -28.31
N MET A 20 -30.15 41.03 -29.12
CA MET A 20 -29.96 41.04 -30.59
C MET A 20 -28.56 41.40 -31.11
N THR A 21 -27.65 40.42 -31.11
CA THR A 21 -26.65 40.29 -32.18
C THR A 21 -27.06 39.17 -33.13
N ALA A 22 -27.21 39.53 -34.41
CA ALA A 22 -27.49 38.63 -35.50
C ALA A 22 -26.20 38.00 -36.06
N HIS A 23 -26.24 36.68 -36.20
CA HIS A 23 -25.80 35.88 -37.34
C HIS A 23 -24.37 36.09 -37.90
N ALA A 24 -23.43 35.32 -37.35
CA ALA A 24 -22.41 34.64 -38.13
C ALA A 24 -22.64 33.12 -37.96
N GLN A 25 -22.84 32.40 -39.06
CA GLN A 25 -23.07 30.94 -39.06
C GLN A 25 -21.87 30.23 -38.42
N VAL A 26 -22.07 29.71 -37.20
CA VAL A 26 -21.16 28.77 -36.54
C VAL A 26 -21.30 27.42 -37.25
N PRO A 27 -20.21 26.77 -37.71
CA PRO A 27 -20.30 25.42 -38.23
C PRO A 27 -20.75 24.48 -37.11
N VAL A 28 -21.82 23.73 -37.39
CA VAL A 28 -22.39 22.70 -36.52
C VAL A 28 -21.28 21.76 -36.05
N PRO A 29 -21.15 21.44 -34.74
CA PRO A 29 -20.20 20.43 -34.29
C PRO A 29 -20.67 19.04 -34.78
N GLU A 30 -19.95 18.46 -35.74
CA GLU A 30 -20.10 17.05 -36.11
C GLU A 30 -19.80 16.18 -34.88
N LYS A 31 -20.68 15.20 -34.60
CA LYS A 31 -20.52 14.24 -33.51
C LYS A 31 -19.20 13.47 -33.67
N PHE A 32 -18.28 13.64 -32.73
CA PHE A 32 -17.03 12.87 -32.67
C PHE A 32 -17.33 11.43 -32.18
N THR A 33 -16.97 10.42 -32.96
CA THR A 33 -17.10 9.00 -32.56
C THR A 33 -15.77 8.43 -32.05
N LEU A 34 -15.78 7.26 -31.40
CA LEU A 34 -14.57 6.55 -30.94
C LEU A 34 -13.59 6.18 -32.07
N PHE A 35 -14.03 6.23 -33.34
CA PHE A 35 -13.19 5.97 -34.50
C PHE A 35 -12.65 7.25 -35.13
N ASP A 36 -13.16 8.43 -34.75
CA ASP A 36 -12.64 9.70 -35.25
C ASP A 36 -11.44 10.12 -34.40
N GLY A 37 -10.34 10.48 -35.04
CA GLY A 37 -9.10 10.95 -34.43
C GLY A 37 -8.76 12.36 -34.91
N GLU A 38 -8.23 13.19 -34.02
CA GLU A 38 -7.62 14.47 -34.36
C GLU A 38 -6.15 14.45 -33.93
N ARG A 39 -5.28 14.95 -34.80
CA ARG A 39 -3.87 15.17 -34.48
C ARG A 39 -3.46 16.58 -34.82
N VAL A 40 -2.88 17.25 -33.83
CA VAL A 40 -2.33 18.60 -33.97
C VAL A 40 -0.82 18.52 -33.79
N PHE A 41 -0.06 19.07 -34.73
CA PHE A 41 1.39 19.15 -34.64
C PHE A 41 1.92 20.39 -35.37
N GLN A 42 3.13 20.80 -35.02
CA GLN A 42 3.78 21.96 -35.62
C GLN A 42 4.65 21.52 -36.80
N SER A 43 4.59 22.24 -37.94
CA SER A 43 5.45 21.99 -39.10
C SER A 43 6.92 22.12 -38.70
N ASP A 44 7.75 21.14 -39.07
CA ASP A 44 9.20 21.19 -38.90
C ASP A 44 9.92 21.87 -40.08
N GLY A 45 9.16 22.35 -41.07
CA GLY A 45 9.67 22.91 -42.33
C GLY A 45 9.86 21.88 -43.43
N SER A 46 9.61 20.59 -43.18
CA SER A 46 9.65 19.52 -44.18
C SER A 46 8.27 19.26 -44.79
N ARG A 47 8.24 18.53 -45.91
CA ARG A 47 6.99 18.07 -46.55
C ARG A 47 6.43 16.78 -45.92
N GLY A 48 7.03 16.28 -44.83
CA GLY A 48 6.72 14.97 -44.26
C GLY A 48 7.51 13.84 -44.92
N PRO A 49 7.07 12.56 -44.79
CA PRO A 49 5.75 12.14 -44.30
C PRO A 49 5.58 12.27 -42.77
N PHE A 50 4.48 12.87 -42.34
CA PHE A 50 4.06 12.97 -40.95
C PHE A 50 3.15 11.79 -40.59
N SER A 51 3.49 11.03 -39.55
CA SER A 51 2.56 10.02 -39.01
C SER A 51 1.36 10.73 -38.40
N ILE A 52 0.16 10.42 -38.89
CA ILE A 52 -1.09 10.97 -38.37
C ILE A 52 -1.83 10.00 -37.44
N SER A 53 -1.66 8.69 -37.62
CA SER A 53 -2.15 7.64 -36.70
C SER A 53 -1.15 6.48 -36.61
N ASP A 54 -1.30 5.64 -35.59
CA ASP A 54 -0.63 4.34 -35.43
C ASP A 54 -1.41 3.17 -36.08
N ARG A 55 -2.60 3.44 -36.65
CA ARG A 55 -3.48 2.49 -37.33
C ARG A 55 -3.83 2.98 -38.73
N ALA A 56 -4.17 2.06 -39.63
CA ALA A 56 -4.74 2.41 -40.92
C ALA A 56 -6.02 3.26 -40.73
N ILE A 57 -6.15 4.32 -41.50
CA ILE A 57 -7.32 5.18 -41.52
C ILE A 57 -8.24 4.79 -42.67
N GLU A 58 -9.53 5.11 -42.55
CA GLU A 58 -10.47 5.00 -43.65
C GLU A 58 -10.05 5.97 -44.76
N ALA A 59 -9.85 5.45 -45.98
CA ALA A 59 -9.41 6.26 -47.10
C ALA A 59 -10.39 7.40 -47.36
N SER A 60 -9.89 8.63 -47.51
CA SER A 60 -10.69 9.84 -47.77
C SER A 60 -11.54 10.31 -46.59
N SER A 61 -11.27 9.81 -45.39
CA SER A 61 -11.83 10.35 -44.15
C SER A 61 -11.10 11.58 -43.65
N GLU A 62 -9.89 11.83 -44.16
CA GLU A 62 -9.00 12.85 -43.61
C GLU A 62 -9.32 14.28 -44.08
N ARG A 63 -9.22 15.23 -43.15
CA ARG A 63 -9.23 16.67 -43.42
C ARG A 63 -8.02 17.32 -42.76
N VAL A 64 -7.26 18.10 -43.52
CA VAL A 64 -6.02 18.74 -43.08
C VAL A 64 -6.20 20.26 -43.09
N TRP A 65 -5.92 20.91 -41.98
CA TRP A 65 -5.84 22.37 -41.88
C TRP A 65 -4.40 22.78 -41.58
N VAL A 66 -3.97 23.89 -42.18
CA VAL A 66 -2.71 24.57 -41.86
C VAL A 66 -3.03 26.01 -41.54
N ASP A 67 -2.70 26.45 -40.31
CA ASP A 67 -3.02 27.79 -39.79
C ASP A 67 -4.51 28.17 -39.95
N GLY A 68 -5.40 27.21 -39.71
CA GLY A 68 -6.86 27.37 -39.86
C GLY A 68 -7.39 27.29 -41.30
N VAL A 69 -6.52 27.21 -42.32
CA VAL A 69 -6.94 27.05 -43.73
C VAL A 69 -7.06 25.58 -44.10
N LEU A 70 -8.24 25.16 -44.58
CA LEU A 70 -8.48 23.80 -45.04
C LEU A 70 -7.76 23.54 -46.37
N LEU A 71 -6.94 22.49 -46.41
CA LEU A 71 -6.20 22.05 -47.58
C LEU A 71 -7.01 21.07 -48.46
N VAL A 72 -6.67 20.99 -49.75
CA VAL A 72 -7.31 20.07 -50.70
C VAL A 72 -6.42 18.86 -50.97
N ARG A 73 -6.98 17.66 -50.81
CA ARG A 73 -6.30 16.39 -51.11
C ARG A 73 -5.87 16.32 -52.58
N ASP A 74 -4.71 15.72 -52.83
CA ASP A 74 -4.04 15.54 -54.13
C ASP A 74 -3.62 16.83 -54.85
N ARG A 75 -3.90 18.00 -54.25
CA ARG A 75 -3.40 19.31 -54.69
C ARG A 75 -2.43 19.94 -53.69
N ASP A 76 -2.80 19.89 -52.42
CA ASP A 76 -2.07 20.53 -51.32
C ASP A 76 -1.44 19.50 -50.38
N TYR A 77 -1.97 18.27 -50.32
CA TYR A 77 -1.40 17.15 -49.56
C TYR A 77 -1.80 15.79 -50.13
N VAL A 78 -1.07 14.73 -49.80
CA VAL A 78 -1.36 13.33 -50.11
C VAL A 78 -1.30 12.51 -48.81
N VAL A 79 -2.19 11.52 -48.65
CA VAL A 79 -2.18 10.60 -47.50
C VAL A 79 -2.13 9.14 -47.93
N ASP A 80 -1.19 8.39 -47.34
CA ASP A 80 -1.19 6.92 -47.33
C ASP A 80 -2.10 6.46 -46.19
N ALA A 81 -3.31 6.00 -46.55
CA ALA A 81 -4.33 5.62 -45.59
C ALA A 81 -3.99 4.32 -44.83
N ASP A 82 -3.27 3.39 -45.46
CA ASP A 82 -2.91 2.10 -44.85
C ASP A 82 -1.80 2.27 -43.81
N ARG A 83 -0.87 3.21 -44.04
CA ARG A 83 0.22 3.54 -43.11
C ARG A 83 -0.06 4.76 -42.23
N ALA A 84 -1.16 5.46 -42.48
CA ALA A 84 -1.53 6.73 -41.85
C ALA A 84 -0.41 7.77 -41.89
N LEU A 85 0.15 8.01 -43.09
CA LEU A 85 1.22 8.97 -43.34
C LEU A 85 0.71 10.13 -44.22
N LEU A 86 0.86 11.36 -43.76
CA LEU A 86 0.51 12.60 -44.46
C LEU A 86 1.76 13.24 -45.07
N THR A 87 1.73 13.55 -46.36
CA THR A 87 2.78 14.29 -47.08
C THR A 87 2.19 15.58 -47.65
N LEU A 88 2.80 16.73 -47.35
CA LEU A 88 2.38 18.02 -47.89
C LEU A 88 3.02 18.24 -49.26
N LEU A 89 2.27 18.82 -50.21
CA LEU A 89 2.75 19.09 -51.57
C LEU A 89 3.40 20.48 -51.70
N ARG A 90 3.32 21.30 -50.66
CA ARG A 90 3.94 22.63 -50.55
C ARG A 90 4.71 22.76 -49.24
N ASP A 91 5.74 23.60 -49.26
CA ASP A 91 6.52 23.88 -48.06
C ASP A 91 5.71 24.74 -47.10
N VAL A 92 5.66 24.33 -45.83
CA VAL A 92 4.98 25.04 -44.74
C VAL A 92 6.04 25.54 -43.78
N ALA A 93 6.03 26.84 -43.48
CA ALA A 93 7.01 27.46 -42.60
C ALA A 93 7.10 26.75 -41.24
N ARG A 94 8.31 26.68 -40.70
CA ARG A 94 8.59 25.99 -39.43
C ARG A 94 7.82 26.67 -38.29
N GLY A 95 7.11 25.89 -37.48
CA GLY A 95 6.30 26.39 -36.35
C GLY A 95 4.88 26.81 -36.71
N VAL A 96 4.41 26.53 -37.93
CA VAL A 96 2.99 26.68 -38.30
C VAL A 96 2.21 25.43 -37.88
N GLU A 97 1.04 25.62 -37.29
CA GLU A 97 0.19 24.53 -36.79
C GLU A 97 -0.51 23.78 -37.94
N ILE A 98 -0.44 22.45 -37.90
CA ILE A 98 -1.12 21.53 -38.79
C ILE A 98 -2.09 20.69 -37.96
N VAL A 99 -3.38 20.76 -38.31
CA VAL A 99 -4.45 19.97 -37.69
C VAL A 99 -4.93 18.94 -38.70
N VAL A 100 -5.01 17.67 -38.31
CA VAL A 100 -5.51 16.58 -39.15
C VAL A 100 -6.60 15.84 -38.42
N ARG A 101 -7.80 15.82 -38.98
CA ARG A 101 -8.90 14.94 -38.52
C ARG A 101 -9.04 13.78 -39.48
N PHE A 102 -9.30 12.58 -38.98
CA PHE A 102 -9.45 11.36 -39.79
C PHE A 102 -10.29 10.33 -39.05
N ARG A 103 -10.75 9.27 -39.74
CA ARG A 103 -11.42 8.13 -39.13
C ARG A 103 -10.56 6.88 -39.21
N GLN A 104 -10.40 6.15 -38.12
CA GLN A 104 -9.63 4.91 -38.03
C GLN A 104 -10.41 3.71 -38.58
N ARG A 105 -9.73 2.81 -39.29
CA ARG A 105 -10.34 1.59 -39.84
C ARG A 105 -10.52 0.52 -38.75
N PRO A 106 -11.70 -0.11 -38.60
CA PRO A 106 -11.92 -1.19 -37.63
C PRO A 106 -11.10 -2.45 -37.97
N LEU A 107 -10.54 -3.12 -36.95
CA LEU A 107 -9.78 -4.35 -37.13
C LEU A 107 -10.73 -5.55 -37.33
N VAL A 108 -10.75 -6.15 -38.53
CA VAL A 108 -11.51 -7.39 -38.81
C VAL A 108 -10.54 -8.57 -38.85
N ILE A 109 -10.62 -9.47 -37.87
CA ILE A 109 -9.80 -10.69 -37.82
C ILE A 109 -10.57 -11.83 -38.50
N ALA A 110 -10.08 -12.31 -39.64
CA ALA A 110 -10.66 -13.47 -40.32
C ALA A 110 -10.27 -14.79 -39.61
N PRO A 111 -11.21 -15.72 -39.38
CA PRO A 111 -10.93 -17.00 -38.73
C PRO A 111 -10.21 -17.98 -39.67
N VAL A 112 -8.99 -18.39 -39.31
CA VAL A 112 -8.28 -19.49 -39.99
C VAL A 112 -8.66 -20.81 -39.33
N VAL A 113 -9.37 -21.67 -40.07
CA VAL A 113 -9.74 -23.03 -39.63
C VAL A 113 -8.72 -24.03 -40.17
N GLN A 114 -7.99 -24.72 -39.29
CA GLN A 114 -7.23 -25.92 -39.65
C GLN A 114 -7.84 -27.15 -39.00
N ARG A 115 -8.17 -28.14 -39.83
CA ARG A 115 -8.79 -29.42 -39.44
C ARG A 115 -7.71 -30.43 -39.08
N ARG A 116 -7.60 -30.79 -37.80
CA ARG A 116 -6.71 -31.88 -37.33
C ARG A 116 -7.48 -33.20 -37.32
N GLN A 117 -7.02 -34.19 -38.10
CA GLN A 117 -7.55 -35.56 -38.08
C GLN A 117 -7.08 -36.30 -36.83
N PHE A 118 -8.02 -37.03 -36.21
CA PHE A 118 -7.84 -37.82 -35.00
C PHE A 118 -7.68 -39.30 -35.36
N GLN A 119 -6.71 -39.99 -34.76
CA GLN A 119 -6.64 -41.47 -34.76
C GLN A 119 -6.78 -41.98 -33.31
N PRO A 120 -7.63 -42.99 -33.04
CA PRO A 120 -7.91 -43.47 -31.70
C PRO A 120 -7.01 -44.65 -31.28
N GLY A 121 -6.41 -44.57 -30.09
CA GLY A 121 -5.80 -45.71 -29.38
C GLY A 121 -6.76 -46.32 -28.35
N LYS A 122 -6.96 -47.64 -28.42
CA LYS A 122 -7.92 -48.47 -27.64
C LYS A 122 -7.36 -48.99 -26.30
N GLY A 123 -8.22 -49.03 -25.27
CA GLY A 123 -8.35 -50.09 -24.23
C GLY A 123 -7.33 -50.09 -23.09
N SER A 124 -7.60 -50.53 -21.85
CA SER A 124 -8.79 -51.05 -21.14
C SER A 124 -8.51 -51.14 -19.62
N GLY A 125 -9.55 -51.40 -18.81
CA GLY A 125 -9.63 -51.55 -17.34
C GLY A 125 -8.55 -52.41 -16.64
N ASP A 126 -8.49 -52.50 -15.31
CA ASP A 126 -9.59 -52.43 -14.36
C ASP A 126 -9.11 -52.31 -12.88
N GLN A 127 -10.06 -51.97 -12.01
CA GLN A 127 -10.21 -52.14 -10.55
C GLN A 127 -9.40 -51.33 -9.51
N SER A 128 -10.21 -50.63 -8.73
CA SER A 128 -9.92 -49.75 -7.62
C SER A 128 -9.95 -50.46 -6.27
N ILE A 129 -8.89 -50.27 -5.47
CA ILE A 129 -8.96 -50.32 -4.01
C ILE A 129 -8.76 -48.88 -3.52
N VAL A 130 -9.74 -48.35 -2.78
CA VAL A 130 -9.65 -47.05 -2.11
C VAL A 130 -8.62 -47.15 -1.00
N ARG A 131 -7.40 -46.71 -1.26
CA ARG A 131 -6.46 -46.30 -0.21
C ARG A 131 -6.41 -44.79 -0.19
N VAL A 132 -6.67 -44.23 0.99
CA VAL A 132 -6.13 -42.92 1.38
C VAL A 132 -4.62 -43.04 1.18
N PHE A 133 -4.09 -42.41 0.13
CA PHE A 133 -2.65 -42.37 -0.07
C PHE A 133 -2.07 -41.37 0.94
N SER A 134 -1.51 -41.91 2.03
CA SER A 134 -0.21 -41.43 2.47
C SER A 134 0.72 -41.39 1.26
N PRO A 135 1.60 -40.38 1.12
CA PRO A 135 2.57 -40.35 0.02
C PRO A 135 3.26 -41.73 -0.04
N PRO A 136 3.47 -42.31 -1.23
CA PRO A 136 4.29 -43.50 -1.30
C PRO A 136 5.62 -43.14 -0.65
N VAL A 137 6.03 -43.92 0.35
CA VAL A 137 7.45 -44.12 0.62
C VAL A 137 7.99 -44.59 -0.72
N VAL A 138 8.61 -43.66 -1.44
CA VAL A 138 9.48 -43.99 -2.54
C VAL A 138 10.50 -44.92 -1.90
N ARG A 139 10.46 -46.21 -2.24
CA ARG A 139 11.67 -47.01 -2.09
C ARG A 139 12.65 -46.31 -3.00
N ASP A 140 13.58 -45.58 -2.39
CA ASP A 140 14.79 -45.12 -3.04
C ASP A 140 15.30 -46.30 -3.87
N ARG A 141 15.27 -46.11 -5.20
CA ARG A 141 16.38 -46.63 -5.97
C ARG A 141 17.50 -45.69 -5.61
N ASP A 142 18.49 -46.23 -4.91
CA ASP A 142 19.75 -45.60 -4.52
C ASP A 142 20.53 -45.12 -5.78
N GLU A 143 20.02 -44.09 -6.42
CA GLU A 143 20.84 -43.11 -7.12
C GLU A 143 20.62 -41.82 -6.36
N GLU A 144 21.61 -41.38 -5.58
CA GLU A 144 21.61 -40.09 -4.89
C GLU A 144 21.19 -39.00 -5.89
N GLN A 145 19.94 -38.54 -5.82
CA GLN A 145 19.50 -37.40 -6.62
C GLN A 145 20.17 -36.15 -6.05
N LYS A 146 21.37 -35.86 -6.56
CA LYS A 146 22.17 -34.72 -6.13
C LYS A 146 21.46 -33.39 -6.42
N LEU A 147 20.62 -33.33 -7.46
CA LEU A 147 19.86 -32.14 -7.86
C LEU A 147 18.33 -32.35 -7.80
N THR A 148 17.63 -31.42 -7.14
CA THR A 148 16.17 -31.34 -7.10
C THR A 148 15.66 -30.19 -7.96
N ILE A 149 14.72 -30.47 -8.86
CA ILE A 149 14.00 -29.46 -9.64
C ILE A 149 12.55 -29.50 -9.19
N GLY A 150 12.00 -28.36 -8.80
CA GLY A 150 10.66 -28.25 -8.27
C GLY A 150 9.99 -26.93 -8.67
N GLY A 151 8.76 -26.97 -9.15
CA GLY A 151 8.05 -25.74 -9.45
C GLY A 151 6.73 -25.94 -10.15
N HIS A 152 6.15 -24.84 -10.63
CA HIS A 152 4.98 -24.88 -11.49
C HIS A 152 4.97 -23.74 -12.51
N LYS A 153 4.38 -24.01 -13.68
CA LYS A 153 4.02 -23.03 -14.69
C LYS A 153 2.50 -23.04 -14.83
N SER A 154 1.87 -21.87 -14.77
CA SER A 154 0.45 -21.70 -15.08
C SER A 154 0.23 -20.71 -16.23
N ILE A 155 -0.72 -21.04 -17.09
CA ILE A 155 -1.20 -20.18 -18.17
C ILE A 155 -2.71 -20.11 -18.00
N SER A 156 -3.26 -18.90 -17.91
CA SER A 156 -4.69 -18.67 -17.87
C SER A 156 -5.12 -17.76 -19.01
N VAL A 157 -6.16 -18.16 -19.72
CA VAL A 157 -6.79 -17.36 -20.78
C VAL A 157 -8.20 -17.05 -20.32
N THR A 158 -8.54 -15.77 -20.24
CA THR A 158 -9.88 -15.26 -20.01
C THR A 158 -10.41 -14.67 -21.32
N ALA A 159 -11.60 -15.07 -21.75
CA ALA A 159 -12.22 -14.64 -22.99
C ALA A 159 -13.74 -14.47 -22.81
N GLY A 160 -14.33 -13.50 -23.51
CA GLY A 160 -15.77 -13.20 -23.47
C GLY A 160 -15.98 -11.70 -23.37
N SER A 161 -16.66 -11.22 -22.33
CA SER A 161 -16.79 -9.77 -22.04
C SER A 161 -15.47 -9.13 -21.59
N GLN A 162 -14.45 -9.93 -21.29
CA GLN A 162 -13.08 -9.50 -21.04
C GLN A 162 -12.12 -10.44 -21.76
N HIS A 163 -11.03 -9.87 -22.30
CA HIS A 163 -9.95 -10.63 -22.91
C HIS A 163 -8.66 -10.38 -22.13
N ALA A 164 -8.14 -11.42 -21.51
CA ALA A 164 -6.89 -11.33 -20.77
C ALA A 164 -6.16 -12.66 -20.82
N VAL A 165 -4.85 -12.61 -21.06
CA VAL A 165 -3.99 -13.77 -20.88
C VAL A 165 -3.11 -13.48 -19.67
N HIS A 166 -3.06 -14.40 -18.72
CA HIS A 166 -2.11 -14.34 -17.62
C HIS A 166 -1.21 -15.56 -17.66
N GLN A 167 0.07 -15.35 -17.37
CA GLN A 167 1.03 -16.42 -17.21
C GLN A 167 1.73 -16.21 -15.88
N ALA A 168 1.96 -17.30 -15.16
CA ALA A 168 2.84 -17.30 -14.01
C ALA A 168 3.81 -18.49 -14.09
N LEU A 169 5.01 -18.26 -13.60
CA LEU A 169 6.05 -19.28 -13.48
C LEU A 169 6.63 -19.18 -12.09
N GLN A 170 6.83 -20.32 -11.46
CA GLN A 170 7.66 -20.46 -10.26
C GLN A 170 8.50 -21.72 -10.41
N LEU A 171 9.78 -21.59 -10.69
CA LEU A 171 10.73 -22.69 -10.81
C LEU A 171 11.79 -22.54 -9.73
N ARG A 172 12.07 -23.62 -9.01
CA ARG A 172 13.19 -23.76 -8.08
C ARG A 172 14.04 -24.95 -8.49
N ILE A 173 15.35 -24.74 -8.57
CA ILE A 173 16.32 -25.82 -8.78
C ILE A 173 17.26 -25.75 -7.60
N SER A 174 17.49 -26.85 -6.88
CA SER A 174 18.42 -26.87 -5.74
C SER A 174 19.12 -28.21 -5.57
N GLY A 175 20.40 -28.19 -5.21
CA GLY A 175 21.15 -29.40 -4.86
C GLY A 175 22.59 -29.36 -5.38
N GLU A 176 23.31 -30.44 -5.19
CA GLU A 176 24.69 -30.61 -5.59
C GLU A 176 24.80 -30.95 -7.10
N VAL A 177 25.61 -30.19 -7.83
CA VAL A 177 25.84 -30.36 -9.28
C VAL A 177 27.15 -31.11 -9.58
N ALA A 178 28.09 -31.03 -8.64
CA ALA A 178 29.37 -31.73 -8.58
C ALA A 178 29.81 -31.79 -7.10
N GLU A 179 30.74 -32.66 -6.74
CA GLU A 179 31.25 -32.77 -5.37
C GLU A 179 31.69 -31.40 -4.82
N GLY A 180 31.05 -30.95 -3.72
CA GLY A 180 31.32 -29.66 -3.10
C GLY A 180 30.72 -28.43 -3.83
N VAL A 181 29.89 -28.63 -4.87
CA VAL A 181 29.27 -27.54 -5.66
C VAL A 181 27.75 -27.63 -5.61
N ASN A 182 27.11 -26.68 -4.92
CA ASN A 182 25.67 -26.57 -4.76
C ASN A 182 25.08 -25.48 -5.66
N LEU A 183 23.95 -25.77 -6.31
CA LEU A 183 23.17 -24.82 -7.10
C LEU A 183 21.87 -24.48 -6.37
N LEU A 184 21.44 -23.23 -6.44
CA LEU A 184 20.11 -22.73 -6.09
C LEU A 184 19.63 -21.76 -7.18
N THR A 185 18.61 -22.14 -7.92
CA THR A 185 17.93 -21.28 -8.89
C THR A 185 16.50 -21.02 -8.44
N VAL A 186 16.02 -19.78 -8.59
CA VAL A 186 14.63 -19.37 -8.42
C VAL A 186 14.24 -18.48 -9.60
N LEU A 187 13.29 -18.93 -10.44
CA LEU A 187 12.66 -18.11 -11.47
C LEU A 187 11.20 -17.88 -11.10
N SER A 188 10.75 -16.63 -11.09
CA SER A 188 9.39 -16.23 -10.76
C SER A 188 8.89 -15.11 -11.67
N ASP A 189 7.63 -15.20 -12.09
CA ASP A 189 6.87 -14.15 -12.80
C ASP A 189 5.54 -13.97 -12.08
N ARG A 190 5.19 -12.75 -11.62
CA ARG A 190 3.89 -12.48 -11.01
C ARG A 190 2.89 -12.07 -12.09
N ASN A 191 1.64 -12.22 -11.69
CA ASN A 191 0.43 -12.25 -12.51
C ASN A 191 0.08 -10.87 -13.12
N LEU A 192 0.89 -10.35 -14.05
CA LEU A 192 0.55 -9.16 -14.82
C LEU A 192 -0.39 -9.54 -15.99
N PRO A 193 -1.50 -8.81 -16.24
CA PRO A 193 -2.33 -9.03 -17.41
C PRO A 193 -1.51 -8.76 -18.67
N ILE A 194 -1.39 -9.76 -19.55
CA ILE A 194 -0.82 -9.58 -20.90
C ILE A 194 -1.94 -8.94 -21.72
N GLY A 195 -1.76 -7.68 -22.10
CA GLY A 195 -2.69 -6.96 -23.00
C GLY A 195 -2.74 -7.59 -24.40
N GLU A 196 -3.64 -7.09 -25.25
CA GLU A 196 -3.97 -7.66 -26.57
C GLU A 196 -2.77 -7.84 -27.54
N GLN A 197 -1.62 -7.23 -27.24
CA GLN A 197 -0.34 -7.50 -27.90
C GLN A 197 0.38 -8.68 -27.20
N GLY A 198 -0.13 -9.89 -27.39
CA GLY A 198 0.43 -11.13 -26.84
C GLY A 198 1.89 -11.35 -27.25
N GLY A 199 2.82 -10.92 -26.42
CA GLY A 199 4.24 -11.26 -26.51
C GLY A 199 4.61 -12.33 -25.50
N SER A 200 5.43 -13.30 -25.91
CA SER A 200 6.22 -14.07 -24.94
C SER A 200 7.17 -13.10 -24.22
N LYS A 201 7.04 -12.97 -22.90
CA LYS A 201 7.96 -12.15 -22.11
C LYS A 201 9.39 -12.66 -22.25
N ARG A 202 10.35 -11.76 -22.46
CA ARG A 202 11.79 -12.11 -22.44
C ARG A 202 12.19 -12.52 -21.02
N LEU A 203 13.27 -13.29 -20.83
CA LEU A 203 13.81 -13.62 -19.50
C LEU A 203 14.04 -12.36 -18.62
N GLN A 204 14.26 -11.21 -19.26
CA GLN A 204 14.45 -9.89 -18.66
C GLN A 204 13.17 -9.28 -18.06
N GLU A 205 11.99 -9.84 -18.37
CA GLU A 205 10.66 -9.36 -17.96
C GLU A 205 10.00 -10.28 -16.90
N LEU A 206 10.74 -11.28 -16.41
CA LEU A 206 10.39 -12.06 -15.22
C LEU A 206 10.63 -11.21 -13.97
N ASP A 207 9.72 -11.30 -13.02
CA ASP A 207 9.76 -10.50 -11.79
C ASP A 207 10.96 -10.80 -10.91
N ARG A 208 11.28 -12.10 -10.74
CA ARG A 208 12.45 -12.55 -10.02
C ARG A 208 13.20 -13.62 -10.81
N VAL A 209 14.46 -13.37 -11.12
CA VAL A 209 15.40 -14.32 -11.72
C VAL A 209 16.55 -14.44 -10.75
N PHE A 210 16.84 -15.61 -10.20
CA PHE A 210 17.92 -15.76 -9.24
C PHE A 210 18.60 -17.08 -9.48
N PHE A 211 19.91 -17.08 -9.64
CA PHE A 211 20.75 -18.25 -9.78
C PHE A 211 21.92 -18.08 -8.82
N GLN A 212 22.22 -19.06 -8.01
CA GLN A 212 23.34 -19.07 -7.07
C GLN A 212 24.06 -20.42 -7.18
N VAL A 213 25.37 -20.39 -7.34
CA VAL A 213 26.24 -21.56 -7.32
C VAL A 213 27.23 -21.36 -6.19
N ASP A 214 27.23 -22.23 -5.20
CA ASP A 214 28.12 -22.20 -4.05
C ASP A 214 29.09 -23.39 -4.13
N ALA A 215 30.39 -23.11 -4.07
CA ALA A 215 31.47 -24.07 -3.92
C ALA A 215 32.29 -23.73 -2.66
N ASP A 216 33.17 -24.63 -2.22
CA ASP A 216 33.97 -24.50 -0.98
C ASP A 216 34.59 -23.11 -0.75
N GLN A 217 35.09 -22.47 -1.81
CA GLN A 217 35.77 -21.18 -1.75
C GLN A 217 35.17 -20.10 -2.65
N VAL A 218 34.11 -20.39 -3.43
CA VAL A 218 33.56 -19.45 -4.42
C VAL A 218 32.04 -19.58 -4.49
N SER A 219 31.33 -18.46 -4.39
CA SER A 219 29.89 -18.34 -4.62
C SER A 219 29.63 -17.39 -5.80
N ALA A 220 28.91 -17.83 -6.81
CA ALA A 220 28.50 -17.00 -7.94
C ALA A 220 26.97 -16.84 -7.96
N THR A 221 26.48 -15.61 -8.08
CA THR A 221 25.05 -15.28 -8.14
C THR A 221 24.73 -14.54 -9.45
N LEU A 222 23.61 -14.83 -10.11
CA LEU A 222 23.16 -14.19 -11.35
C LEU A 222 21.65 -13.91 -11.29
N GLY A 223 21.20 -12.80 -11.86
CA GLY A 223 19.80 -12.36 -11.86
C GLY A 223 19.56 -11.19 -10.90
N ASP A 224 18.48 -11.18 -10.15
CA ASP A 224 18.16 -10.18 -9.13
C ASP A 224 19.02 -10.42 -7.89
N LEU A 225 19.83 -9.42 -7.59
CA LEU A 225 20.84 -9.40 -6.55
C LEU A 225 20.47 -8.36 -5.50
N ASP A 226 20.51 -8.76 -4.24
CA ASP A 226 20.62 -7.80 -3.14
C ASP A 226 22.11 -7.53 -2.91
N VAL A 227 22.63 -6.45 -3.51
CA VAL A 227 24.02 -6.04 -3.31
C VAL A 227 24.08 -5.18 -2.06
N ALA A 228 24.91 -5.58 -1.09
CA ALA A 228 25.18 -4.83 0.14
C ALA A 228 26.69 -4.80 0.39
N PHE A 229 27.32 -3.65 0.18
CA PHE A 229 28.69 -3.34 0.57
C PHE A 229 28.62 -2.46 1.80
N ASP A 230 28.88 -3.03 2.97
CA ASP A 230 28.82 -2.36 4.27
C ASP A 230 30.22 -2.21 4.91
N GLY A 231 31.27 -2.68 4.24
CA GLY A 231 32.63 -2.75 4.79
C GLY A 231 33.33 -1.39 4.96
N THR A 232 32.91 -0.37 4.23
CA THR A 232 33.48 0.99 4.28
C THR A 232 32.38 2.04 4.43
N VAL A 233 32.71 3.20 5.00
CA VAL A 233 31.75 4.31 5.12
C VAL A 233 31.61 5.08 3.82
N PHE A 234 32.69 5.26 3.07
CA PHE A 234 32.62 5.96 1.77
C PHE A 234 32.03 5.09 0.66
N GLY A 235 32.35 3.79 0.66
CA GLY A 235 31.91 2.80 -0.34
C GLY A 235 30.65 2.04 0.06
N ARG A 236 29.92 2.55 1.07
CA ARG A 236 28.68 1.93 1.50
C ARG A 236 27.66 1.94 0.38
N TYR A 237 27.07 0.79 0.09
CA TYR A 237 26.12 0.64 -1.00
C TYR A 237 25.16 -0.52 -0.79
N ARG A 238 23.85 -0.26 -0.78
CA ARG A 238 22.81 -1.28 -0.70
C ARG A 238 21.71 -1.08 -1.73
N ARG A 239 21.65 -1.94 -2.75
CA ARG A 239 20.55 -1.89 -3.74
C ARG A 239 20.12 -3.28 -4.17
N GLN A 240 18.83 -3.36 -4.49
CA GLN A 240 18.27 -4.46 -5.28
C GLN A 240 18.54 -4.16 -6.76
N LEU A 241 19.35 -5.01 -7.40
CA LEU A 241 19.85 -4.82 -8.75
C LEU A 241 19.62 -6.08 -9.58
N GLN A 242 19.75 -5.99 -10.89
CA GLN A 242 19.72 -7.16 -11.77
C GLN A 242 21.07 -7.33 -12.48
N GLY A 243 21.83 -8.39 -12.20
CA GLY A 243 23.20 -8.59 -12.69
C GLY A 243 23.84 -9.90 -12.28
N ALA A 244 25.17 -9.95 -12.28
CA ALA A 244 25.97 -11.05 -11.76
C ALA A 244 26.82 -10.59 -10.57
N ARG A 245 27.07 -11.48 -9.61
CA ARG A 245 27.98 -11.31 -8.47
C ARG A 245 28.84 -12.56 -8.33
N VAL A 246 30.11 -12.41 -8.00
CA VAL A 246 31.02 -13.51 -7.63
C VAL A 246 31.65 -13.15 -6.29
N LEU A 247 31.64 -14.07 -5.34
CA LEU A 247 32.24 -13.96 -4.02
C LEU A 247 33.23 -15.11 -3.86
N ALA A 248 34.52 -14.81 -3.81
CA ALA A 248 35.56 -15.78 -3.45
C ALA A 248 35.92 -15.61 -1.98
N HIS A 249 35.92 -16.69 -1.20
CA HIS A 249 36.37 -16.74 0.19
C HIS A 249 37.56 -17.69 0.31
N ARG A 250 38.68 -17.22 0.84
CA ARG A 250 39.88 -17.99 1.17
C ARG A 250 40.22 -17.77 2.64
N GLU A 251 41.05 -18.64 3.22
CA GLU A 251 41.43 -18.57 4.65
C GLU A 251 41.89 -17.18 5.11
N LYS A 252 42.59 -16.44 4.24
CA LYS A 252 43.15 -15.12 4.53
C LYS A 252 42.38 -13.96 3.90
N GLY A 253 41.20 -14.16 3.32
CA GLY A 253 40.45 -13.04 2.74
C GLY A 253 39.26 -13.40 1.87
N GLN A 254 38.50 -12.39 1.48
CA GLN A 254 37.36 -12.52 0.58
C GLN A 254 37.37 -11.43 -0.49
N VAL A 255 36.86 -11.74 -1.67
CA VAL A 255 36.68 -10.80 -2.78
C VAL A 255 35.30 -10.99 -3.37
N ALA A 256 34.48 -9.94 -3.35
CA ALA A 256 33.21 -9.85 -4.04
C ALA A 256 33.36 -8.96 -5.28
N VAL A 257 32.81 -9.36 -6.41
CA VAL A 257 32.69 -8.53 -7.63
C VAL A 257 31.26 -8.62 -8.11
N PHE A 258 30.66 -7.54 -8.60
CA PHE A 258 29.36 -7.57 -9.25
C PHE A 258 29.31 -6.66 -10.48
N GLY A 259 28.40 -6.97 -11.40
CA GLY A 259 28.01 -6.12 -12.52
C GLY A 259 26.51 -6.25 -12.76
N ALA A 260 25.76 -5.15 -12.68
CA ALA A 260 24.30 -5.16 -12.64
C ALA A 260 23.65 -3.89 -13.24
N VAL A 261 22.33 -3.85 -13.32
CA VAL A 261 21.54 -2.67 -13.70
C VAL A 261 20.51 -2.34 -12.61
N SER A 262 20.29 -1.05 -12.36
CA SER A 262 19.25 -0.56 -11.44
C SER A 262 17.89 -0.46 -12.13
N ARG A 263 16.81 -0.86 -11.44
CA ARG A 263 15.42 -0.75 -11.91
C ARG A 263 14.72 0.56 -11.50
N GLY A 264 15.33 1.39 -10.65
CA GLY A 264 14.70 2.61 -10.15
C GLY A 264 15.65 3.53 -9.39
N ARG A 265 15.16 4.71 -9.00
CA ARG A 265 15.93 5.73 -8.27
C ARG A 265 15.42 5.94 -6.85
N TRP A 266 16.29 6.37 -5.95
CA TRP A 266 15.91 6.75 -4.59
C TRP A 266 15.26 8.13 -4.56
N GLU A 267 14.14 8.25 -3.86
CA GLU A 267 13.47 9.50 -3.53
C GLU A 267 13.44 9.69 -2.01
N THR A 268 13.52 10.95 -1.59
CA THR A 268 13.42 11.34 -0.17
C THR A 268 12.29 12.35 -0.06
N ARG A 269 11.29 12.06 0.79
CA ARG A 269 10.15 12.92 1.02
C ARG A 269 9.99 13.24 2.49
N ARG A 270 9.76 14.52 2.80
CA ARG A 270 9.40 14.98 4.14
C ARG A 270 7.89 15.14 4.23
N LEU A 271 7.27 14.59 5.28
CA LEU A 271 5.82 14.70 5.47
C LEU A 271 5.50 15.97 6.26
N VAL A 272 4.41 16.63 5.87
CA VAL A 272 3.82 17.72 6.64
C VAL A 272 2.91 17.10 7.69
N THR A 273 3.36 17.08 8.95
CA THR A 273 2.61 16.48 10.05
C THR A 273 1.59 17.45 10.62
N VAL A 274 0.54 16.90 11.20
CA VAL A 274 -0.56 17.65 11.80
C VAL A 274 -0.82 17.08 13.19
N GLU A 275 -1.18 17.94 14.13
CA GLU A 275 -1.37 17.53 15.52
C GLU A 275 -2.41 16.41 15.64
N GLY A 276 -2.02 15.30 16.26
CA GLY A 276 -2.87 14.15 16.51
C GLY A 276 -3.23 13.32 15.26
N PHE A 277 -2.87 13.75 14.06
CA PHE A 277 -3.20 13.04 12.82
C PHE A 277 -2.22 11.89 12.59
N GLN A 278 -2.74 10.66 12.62
CA GLN A 278 -1.92 9.45 12.49
C GLN A 278 -1.77 8.97 11.04
N GLY A 279 -2.47 9.57 10.08
CA GLY A 279 -2.44 9.18 8.67
C GLY A 279 -3.81 8.75 8.14
N PRO A 280 -3.91 8.38 6.85
CA PRO A 280 -2.81 8.18 5.90
C PRO A 280 -2.15 9.48 5.41
N TYR A 281 -0.82 9.44 5.24
CA TYR A 281 0.01 10.49 4.62
C TYR A 281 0.51 10.04 3.24
N SER A 282 0.32 10.86 2.21
CA SER A 282 0.74 10.51 0.85
C SER A 282 2.25 10.67 0.62
N LEU A 283 2.86 9.63 0.05
CA LEU A 283 4.26 9.60 -0.41
C LEU A 283 4.42 10.06 -1.86
N SER A 284 3.37 9.98 -2.70
CA SER A 284 3.34 10.45 -4.09
C SER A 284 2.68 11.84 -4.19
N GLY A 285 3.25 12.75 -4.96
CA GLY A 285 2.88 14.18 -4.95
C GLY A 285 1.59 14.47 -5.72
N GLY A 286 0.50 13.76 -5.42
CA GLY A 286 -0.78 13.92 -6.12
C GLY A 286 -0.81 13.38 -7.56
N GLY A 287 0.20 12.63 -7.99
CA GLY A 287 0.25 11.98 -9.30
C GLY A 287 1.05 10.68 -9.26
N LEU A 288 0.61 9.69 -10.05
CA LEU A 288 1.24 8.38 -10.25
C LEU A 288 2.63 8.54 -10.93
N ARG A 289 3.63 9.06 -10.23
CA ARG A 289 5.03 9.03 -10.68
C ARG A 289 5.70 7.77 -10.16
N GLY A 290 5.47 6.67 -10.86
CA GLY A 290 6.18 5.40 -10.65
C GLY A 290 5.68 4.57 -9.45
N GLN A 291 5.97 3.27 -9.50
CA GLN A 291 5.63 2.33 -8.43
C GLN A 291 6.72 2.34 -7.35
N ILE A 292 6.32 2.46 -6.08
CA ILE A 292 7.25 2.33 -4.94
C ILE A 292 7.72 0.88 -4.87
N VAL A 293 9.03 0.67 -4.78
CA VAL A 293 9.61 -0.67 -4.58
C VAL A 293 9.26 -1.13 -3.17
N PRO A 294 8.54 -2.26 -3.01
CA PRO A 294 8.21 -2.79 -1.70
C PRO A 294 9.46 -3.01 -0.85
N GLU A 295 9.37 -2.71 0.44
CA GLU A 295 10.46 -2.83 1.42
C GLU A 295 11.69 -1.94 1.19
N SER A 296 11.62 -1.01 0.24
CA SER A 296 12.66 0.00 0.07
C SER A 296 12.55 1.16 1.07
N GLU A 297 11.40 1.33 1.72
CA GLU A 297 11.11 2.51 2.54
C GLU A 297 11.85 2.51 3.89
N ARG A 298 12.32 3.70 4.27
CA ARG A 298 12.91 4.00 5.58
C ARG A 298 12.23 5.25 6.12
N VAL A 299 11.44 5.09 7.18
CA VAL A 299 10.73 6.19 7.83
C VAL A 299 11.50 6.62 9.08
N TYR A 300 11.90 7.88 9.13
CA TYR A 300 12.59 8.50 10.26
C TYR A 300 11.67 9.51 10.95
N LEU A 301 11.49 9.39 12.26
CA LEU A 301 10.82 10.35 13.12
C LEU A 301 11.84 11.05 14.03
N ASN A 302 12.02 12.36 13.86
CA ASN A 302 13.00 13.15 14.61
C ASN A 302 14.43 12.58 14.54
N GLY A 303 14.78 11.96 13.41
CA GLY A 303 16.08 11.30 13.20
C GLY A 303 16.16 9.85 13.70
N ARG A 304 15.15 9.34 14.41
CA ARG A 304 15.03 7.93 14.82
C ARG A 304 14.37 7.12 13.71
N LEU A 305 14.98 6.00 13.29
CA LEU A 305 14.37 5.07 12.35
C LEU A 305 13.18 4.35 13.01
N LEU A 306 12.05 4.28 12.31
CA LEU A 306 10.84 3.59 12.75
C LEU A 306 10.73 2.18 12.18
N ILE A 307 10.00 1.32 12.87
CA ILE A 307 9.76 -0.08 12.48
C ILE A 307 8.39 -0.23 11.81
N ARG A 308 8.39 -0.86 10.63
CA ARG A 308 7.18 -1.20 9.88
C ARG A 308 6.45 -2.40 10.49
N GLY A 309 5.12 -2.30 10.62
CA GLY A 309 4.25 -3.43 10.93
C GLY A 309 2.96 -3.04 11.64
N ASP A 310 1.94 -3.89 11.51
CA ASP A 310 0.68 -3.74 12.25
C ASP A 310 0.93 -3.94 13.76
N GLY A 311 0.87 -2.85 14.53
CA GLY A 311 1.21 -2.85 15.96
C GLY A 311 2.70 -2.59 16.25
N ALA A 312 3.50 -2.22 15.25
CA ALA A 312 4.83 -1.63 15.44
C ALA A 312 4.71 -0.08 15.44
N ASP A 313 5.55 0.63 14.68
CA ASP A 313 5.52 2.11 14.65
C ASP A 313 4.65 2.67 13.51
N TYR A 314 4.70 2.06 12.33
CA TYR A 314 3.97 2.54 11.14
C TYR A 314 3.61 1.42 10.15
N THR A 315 2.68 1.70 9.24
CA THR A 315 2.29 0.87 8.10
C THR A 315 2.36 1.67 6.79
N ILE A 316 2.54 0.96 5.66
CA ILE A 316 2.59 1.56 4.32
C ILE A 316 1.71 0.77 3.35
N ASP A 317 0.95 1.48 2.53
CA ASP A 317 0.26 0.96 1.35
C ASP A 317 1.11 1.28 0.11
N TYR A 318 1.71 0.26 -0.51
CA TYR A 318 2.59 0.43 -1.67
C TYR A 318 1.85 0.74 -2.97
N GLU A 319 0.60 0.28 -3.10
CA GLU A 319 -0.21 0.52 -4.29
C GLU A 319 -0.67 1.98 -4.32
N ARG A 320 -1.08 2.50 -3.17
CA ARG A 320 -1.50 3.90 -3.01
C ARG A 320 -0.36 4.86 -2.71
N GLY A 321 0.78 4.35 -2.22
CA GLY A 321 1.90 5.13 -1.74
C GLY A 321 1.54 5.96 -0.51
N HIS A 322 0.96 5.33 0.52
CA HIS A 322 0.50 6.02 1.74
C HIS A 322 1.11 5.43 3.01
N VAL A 323 1.48 6.27 3.97
CA VAL A 323 2.04 5.86 5.28
C VAL A 323 1.10 6.27 6.42
N ALA A 324 0.87 5.37 7.39
CA ALA A 324 0.12 5.66 8.60
C ALA A 324 0.90 5.23 9.86
N PHE A 325 0.83 6.04 10.90
CA PHE A 325 1.49 5.82 12.19
C PHE A 325 0.54 5.13 13.17
N MET A 326 1.09 4.29 14.03
CA MET A 326 0.31 3.64 15.08
C MET A 326 0.02 4.64 16.22
N PRO A 327 -1.16 4.61 16.87
CA PRO A 327 -1.52 5.53 17.96
C PRO A 327 -0.50 5.62 19.10
N GLU A 328 0.31 4.57 19.30
CA GLU A 328 1.40 4.49 20.26
C GLU A 328 2.61 5.38 19.91
N ILE A 329 2.67 5.91 18.68
CA ILE A 329 3.63 6.89 18.17
C ILE A 329 2.88 8.19 17.83
N PRO A 330 2.53 9.03 18.82
CA PRO A 330 1.82 10.28 18.59
C PRO A 330 2.59 11.18 17.63
N ILE A 331 1.89 11.66 16.60
CA ILE A 331 2.43 12.57 15.60
C ILE A 331 1.84 13.95 15.86
N GLY A 332 2.74 14.90 16.05
CA GLY A 332 2.43 16.31 16.33
C GLY A 332 2.89 17.24 15.22
N VAL A 333 2.53 18.53 15.32
CA VAL A 333 3.00 19.57 14.37
C VAL A 333 4.52 19.76 14.38
N GLU A 334 5.19 19.40 15.47
CA GLU A 334 6.65 19.44 15.61
C GLU A 334 7.34 18.14 15.18
N SER A 335 6.57 17.09 14.88
CA SER A 335 7.09 15.78 14.49
C SER A 335 7.74 15.85 13.11
N ARG A 336 8.99 15.39 13.03
CA ARG A 336 9.77 15.49 11.79
C ARG A 336 9.82 14.11 11.15
N VAL A 337 8.93 13.87 10.20
CA VAL A 337 8.91 12.61 9.46
C VAL A 337 9.62 12.76 8.12
N THR A 338 10.68 11.98 7.91
CA THR A 338 11.37 11.84 6.62
C THR A 338 11.22 10.40 6.15
N VAL A 339 10.78 10.21 4.90
CA VAL A 339 10.63 8.90 4.27
C VAL A 339 11.56 8.83 3.07
N GLU A 340 12.49 7.89 3.09
CA GLU A 340 13.38 7.57 1.97
C GLU A 340 12.89 6.26 1.33
N TYR A 341 12.68 6.20 0.02
CA TYR A 341 12.16 5.00 -0.67
C TYR A 341 12.60 4.97 -2.14
N GLN A 342 12.50 3.82 -2.81
CA GLN A 342 12.88 3.68 -4.22
C GLN A 342 11.63 3.68 -5.13
N VAL A 343 11.73 4.35 -6.27
CA VAL A 343 10.66 4.45 -7.29
C VAL A 343 11.16 3.87 -8.61
N ILE A 344 10.35 3.01 -9.23
CA ILE A 344 10.58 2.46 -10.57
C ILE A 344 10.19 3.51 -11.63
N ASP A 345 11.12 3.90 -12.48
CA ASP A 345 10.91 4.82 -13.61
C ASP A 345 11.36 4.13 -14.91
N ALA A 346 10.44 3.94 -15.85
CA ALA A 346 10.68 3.21 -17.10
C ALA A 346 11.72 3.90 -18.02
N GLY A 347 11.97 5.20 -17.84
CA GLY A 347 12.86 5.99 -18.70
C GLY A 347 14.34 5.99 -18.30
N MET A 348 14.71 5.49 -17.11
CA MET A 348 16.08 5.56 -16.59
C MET A 348 16.59 4.21 -16.08
N ARG A 349 17.66 3.69 -16.70
CA ARG A 349 18.40 2.51 -16.22
C ARG A 349 19.88 2.85 -16.06
N SER A 350 20.40 2.65 -14.86
CA SER A 350 21.82 2.84 -14.55
C SER A 350 22.53 1.49 -14.59
N ARG A 351 23.66 1.38 -15.29
CA ARG A 351 24.54 0.20 -15.23
C ARG A 351 25.52 0.40 -14.09
N LEU A 352 25.74 -0.64 -13.30
CA LEU A 352 26.58 -0.63 -12.12
C LEU A 352 27.60 -1.77 -12.19
N MET A 353 28.80 -1.51 -11.70
CA MET A 353 29.83 -2.53 -11.44
C MET A 353 30.47 -2.22 -10.10
N GLY A 354 30.84 -3.24 -9.35
CA GLY A 354 31.58 -3.01 -8.12
C GLY A 354 32.43 -4.20 -7.71
N MET A 355 33.39 -3.95 -6.83
CA MET A 355 34.30 -4.93 -6.27
C MET A 355 34.54 -4.58 -4.80
N GLU A 356 34.43 -5.54 -3.88
CA GLU A 356 34.84 -5.40 -2.49
C GLU A 356 35.84 -6.52 -2.15
N SER A 357 37.08 -6.19 -1.81
CA SER A 357 38.07 -7.14 -1.32
C SER A 357 38.37 -6.88 0.16
N ARG A 358 38.73 -7.93 0.90
CA ARG A 358 39.23 -7.88 2.28
C ARG A 358 40.24 -9.00 2.45
N VAL A 359 41.45 -8.67 2.82
CA VAL A 359 42.56 -9.61 3.02
C VAL A 359 43.17 -9.38 4.39
N SER A 360 43.32 -10.43 5.18
CA SER A 360 44.05 -10.46 6.43
C SER A 360 45.54 -10.64 6.16
N LEU A 361 46.37 -9.66 6.52
CA LEU A 361 47.80 -9.63 6.24
C LEU A 361 48.67 -10.21 7.38
N GLY A 362 48.04 -10.66 8.47
CA GLY A 362 48.70 -11.20 9.66
C GLY A 362 47.77 -11.14 10.88
N GLU A 363 48.30 -11.39 12.08
CA GLU A 363 47.55 -11.20 13.32
C GLU A 363 47.14 -9.73 13.47
N GLY A 364 45.83 -9.47 13.56
CA GLY A 364 45.27 -8.14 13.80
C GLY A 364 45.24 -7.19 12.59
N MET A 365 45.86 -7.47 11.44
CA MET A 365 45.83 -6.59 10.26
C MET A 365 44.91 -7.12 9.16
N SER A 366 44.01 -6.27 8.66
CA SER A 366 43.23 -6.51 7.45
C SER A 366 43.22 -5.28 6.55
N VAL A 367 43.33 -5.48 5.24
CA VAL A 367 43.22 -4.45 4.22
C VAL A 367 42.08 -4.83 3.29
N GLY A 368 41.27 -3.87 2.89
CA GLY A 368 40.25 -4.10 1.90
C GLY A 368 40.12 -2.95 0.92
N THR A 369 39.38 -3.18 -0.15
CA THR A 369 39.17 -2.21 -1.21
C THR A 369 37.75 -2.32 -1.72
N THR A 370 37.03 -1.21 -1.85
CA THR A 370 35.70 -1.13 -2.46
C THR A 370 35.76 -0.26 -3.70
N LEU A 371 35.54 -0.82 -4.89
CA LEU A 371 35.37 -0.08 -6.14
C LEU A 371 33.89 -0.15 -6.55
N ILE A 372 33.30 0.95 -7.02
CA ILE A 372 31.94 1.01 -7.56
C ILE A 372 31.95 1.97 -8.75
N ARG A 373 31.26 1.62 -9.82
CA ARG A 373 31.06 2.45 -11.02
C ARG A 373 29.60 2.40 -11.43
N GLU A 374 29.00 3.54 -11.73
CA GLU A 374 27.64 3.68 -12.28
C GLU A 374 27.69 4.48 -13.58
N SER A 375 26.89 4.11 -14.56
CA SER A 375 26.74 4.88 -15.80
C SER A 375 25.28 4.94 -16.21
N ASP A 376 24.75 6.13 -16.40
CA ASP A 376 23.36 6.37 -16.78
C ASP A 376 23.21 6.37 -18.31
N ARG A 377 22.13 5.77 -18.81
CA ARG A 377 21.71 5.90 -20.21
C ARG A 377 20.28 6.43 -20.24
N SER A 378 20.10 7.67 -20.66
CA SER A 378 18.76 8.20 -20.95
C SER A 378 18.26 7.65 -22.29
N ALA A 379 17.03 7.13 -22.31
CA ALA A 379 16.40 6.63 -23.54
C ALA A 379 15.97 7.76 -24.50
N LEU A 380 15.85 9.00 -24.00
CA LEU A 380 15.26 10.14 -24.71
C LEU A 380 16.27 11.08 -25.41
N SER A 381 17.58 10.78 -25.37
CA SER A 381 18.58 11.55 -26.12
C SER A 381 19.82 10.71 -26.44
N PRO A 382 20.07 10.35 -27.72
CA PRO A 382 21.31 9.72 -28.14
C PRO A 382 22.39 10.81 -28.31
N GLY A 383 22.88 11.35 -27.19
CA GLY A 383 24.03 12.25 -27.12
C GLY A 383 25.11 11.70 -26.17
N PRO A 384 26.35 12.23 -26.19
CA PRO A 384 27.47 11.74 -25.37
C PRO A 384 27.35 12.05 -23.87
N THR A 385 26.22 12.56 -23.39
CA THR A 385 25.95 12.87 -21.97
C THR A 385 25.53 11.63 -21.16
N ALA A 386 26.32 10.56 -21.22
CA ALA A 386 26.20 9.46 -20.27
C ALA A 386 26.87 9.90 -18.97
N VAL A 387 26.08 10.24 -17.95
CA VAL A 387 26.61 10.54 -16.61
C VAL A 387 27.33 9.29 -16.10
N GLN A 388 28.65 9.38 -15.93
CA GLN A 388 29.46 8.31 -15.35
C GLN A 388 29.87 8.72 -13.95
N ARG A 389 29.75 7.80 -13.01
CA ARG A 389 30.24 7.92 -11.64
C ARG A 389 31.18 6.77 -11.33
N GLN A 390 32.28 7.05 -10.67
CA GLN A 390 33.19 6.03 -10.14
C GLN A 390 33.54 6.38 -8.70
N LEU A 391 33.75 5.36 -7.88
CA LEU A 391 34.19 5.46 -6.50
C LEU A 391 35.16 4.31 -6.24
N GLY A 392 36.38 4.62 -5.82
CA GLY A 392 37.29 3.64 -5.25
C GLY A 392 37.56 3.98 -3.80
N VAL A 393 37.58 2.99 -2.91
CA VAL A 393 37.88 3.12 -1.49
C VAL A 393 38.90 2.06 -1.14
N VAL A 394 40.01 2.43 -0.52
CA VAL A 394 40.95 1.49 0.10
C VAL A 394 40.83 1.69 1.59
N TYR A 395 40.65 0.60 2.34
CA TYR A 395 40.62 0.67 3.78
C TYR A 395 41.58 -0.32 4.41
N ALA A 396 42.10 0.02 5.58
CA ALA A 396 42.92 -0.85 6.38
C ALA A 396 42.36 -0.83 7.81
N THR A 397 42.41 -1.97 8.48
CA THR A 397 42.22 -2.10 9.92
C THR A 397 43.45 -2.81 10.47
N TYR A 398 44.04 -2.25 11.51
CA TYR A 398 45.19 -2.81 12.20
C TYR A 398 44.91 -2.81 13.70
N THR A 399 45.08 -3.97 14.31
CA THR A 399 44.88 -4.21 15.73
C THR A 399 46.25 -4.54 16.34
N PRO A 400 47.14 -3.55 16.55
CA PRO A 400 48.52 -3.77 17.00
C PRO A 400 48.63 -4.46 18.35
N TRP A 401 47.62 -4.29 19.20
CA TRP A 401 47.52 -4.83 20.55
C TRP A 401 46.08 -5.26 20.81
N SER A 402 45.84 -6.17 21.76
CA SER A 402 44.49 -6.65 22.10
C SER A 402 43.51 -5.54 22.50
N ASN A 403 44.04 -4.39 22.92
CA ASN A 403 43.31 -3.19 23.34
C ASN A 403 43.33 -2.05 22.31
N ALA A 404 43.94 -2.17 21.13
CA ALA A 404 44.03 -1.05 20.18
C ALA A 404 43.59 -1.48 18.79
N ARG A 405 42.73 -0.69 18.16
CA ARG A 405 42.29 -0.86 16.78
C ARG A 405 42.37 0.47 16.05
N VAL A 406 43.17 0.53 15.00
CA VAL A 406 43.19 1.66 14.06
C VAL A 406 42.57 1.19 12.76
N SER A 407 41.65 1.94 12.20
CA SER A 407 41.19 1.78 10.84
C SER A 407 41.36 3.06 10.04
N GLY A 408 41.57 2.95 8.74
CA GLY A 408 41.60 4.08 7.84
C GLY A 408 40.93 3.72 6.53
N GLU A 409 40.33 4.70 5.87
CA GLU A 409 39.73 4.58 4.54
C GLU A 409 40.20 5.77 3.69
N VAL A 410 40.62 5.54 2.46
CA VAL A 410 40.88 6.60 1.47
C VAL A 410 39.96 6.33 0.29
N ALA A 411 39.20 7.32 -0.13
CA ALA A 411 38.24 7.26 -1.20
C ALA A 411 38.59 8.24 -2.33
N LEU A 412 38.35 7.85 -3.57
CA LEU A 412 38.45 8.68 -4.77
C LEU A 412 37.15 8.51 -5.54
N SER A 413 36.50 9.60 -5.93
CA SER A 413 35.32 9.53 -6.79
C SER A 413 35.48 10.41 -8.01
N ASP A 414 34.88 10.05 -9.14
CA ASP A 414 34.89 10.86 -10.36
C ASP A 414 33.48 10.91 -10.94
N ARG A 415 33.06 12.10 -11.40
CA ARG A 415 31.80 12.30 -12.14
C ARG A 415 31.92 13.41 -13.17
N ASP A 416 31.48 13.14 -14.40
CA ASP A 416 31.37 14.12 -15.48
C ASP A 416 32.63 15.01 -15.61
N SER A 417 33.82 14.40 -15.46
CA SER A 417 35.18 14.99 -15.45
C SER A 417 35.68 15.69 -14.16
N GLY A 418 34.95 15.60 -13.04
CA GLY A 418 35.38 16.13 -11.74
C GLY A 418 35.82 15.05 -10.75
N SER A 419 37.08 15.09 -10.30
CA SER A 419 37.61 14.15 -9.30
C SER A 419 37.48 14.68 -7.86
N GLY A 420 36.78 13.95 -7.01
CA GLY A 420 36.71 14.15 -5.57
C GLY A 420 37.56 13.15 -4.80
N ARG A 421 37.97 13.53 -3.57
CA ARG A 421 38.74 12.66 -2.67
C ARG A 421 38.10 12.62 -1.29
N GLY A 422 38.05 11.47 -0.65
CA GLY A 422 37.66 11.29 0.74
C GLY A 422 38.79 10.62 1.52
N VAL A 423 38.98 10.97 2.78
CA VAL A 423 39.88 10.27 3.69
C VAL A 423 39.15 10.12 5.00
N ARG A 424 39.26 8.97 5.65
CA ARG A 424 38.77 8.71 6.99
C ARG A 424 39.84 7.96 7.75
N MET A 425 40.01 8.28 9.01
CA MET A 425 40.87 7.56 9.95
C MET A 425 40.08 7.41 11.23
N ASP A 426 39.92 6.20 11.73
CA ASP A 426 39.36 5.92 13.03
C ASP A 426 40.43 5.24 13.90
N GLY A 427 40.71 5.76 15.08
CA GLY A 427 41.44 5.05 16.12
C GLY A 427 40.45 4.66 17.20
N ALA A 428 40.61 3.47 17.77
CA ALA A 428 39.95 3.02 18.98
C ALA A 428 41.02 2.39 19.88
N TRP A 429 41.06 2.79 21.14
CA TRP A 429 41.95 2.21 22.14
C TRP A 429 41.16 1.95 23.41
N THR A 430 41.14 0.70 23.87
CA THR A 430 40.29 0.18 24.93
C THR A 430 41.11 -0.57 25.98
N GLU A 431 41.54 0.08 27.05
CA GLU A 431 42.29 -0.55 28.14
C GLU A 431 41.47 -0.60 29.43
N ARG A 432 41.25 -1.81 29.96
CA ARG A 432 40.43 -2.12 31.15
C ARG A 432 39.03 -1.52 31.05
N ASP A 433 38.93 -0.27 31.44
CA ASP A 433 37.75 0.52 31.74
C ASP A 433 37.70 1.81 30.88
N PHE A 434 38.68 2.03 30.00
CA PHE A 434 38.82 3.28 29.26
C PHE A 434 38.87 3.01 27.75
N GLU A 435 37.98 3.66 27.00
CA GLU A 435 37.87 3.58 25.54
C GLU A 435 38.02 4.98 24.91
N VAL A 436 39.11 5.23 24.18
CA VAL A 436 39.27 6.43 23.35
C VAL A 436 38.99 6.06 21.92
N THR A 437 38.10 6.80 21.28
CA THR A 437 37.91 6.76 19.83
C THR A 437 38.25 8.11 19.23
N ALA A 438 39.05 8.13 18.18
CA ALA A 438 39.30 9.31 17.37
C ALA A 438 38.82 9.01 15.95
N ARG A 439 38.14 9.94 15.29
CA ARG A 439 37.64 9.79 13.93
C ARG A 439 37.91 11.07 13.17
N PHE A 440 38.81 11.02 12.20
CA PHE A 440 38.97 12.08 11.23
C PHE A 440 38.32 11.65 9.92
N ARG A 441 37.69 12.57 9.21
CA ARG A 441 37.04 12.34 7.92
C ARG A 441 37.08 13.62 7.09
N GLN A 442 37.82 13.63 6.00
CA GLN A 442 37.81 14.71 5.00
C GLN A 442 37.17 14.23 3.70
N VAL A 443 36.48 15.12 3.01
CA VAL A 443 35.75 14.89 1.77
C VAL A 443 35.94 16.12 0.89
N GLY A 444 36.34 15.95 -0.36
CA GLY A 444 36.51 17.04 -1.33
C GLY A 444 35.17 17.54 -1.86
N ALA A 445 35.17 18.73 -2.45
CA ALA A 445 33.98 19.36 -3.02
C ALA A 445 33.28 18.47 -4.05
N ASP A 446 34.08 17.88 -4.94
CA ASP A 446 33.59 17.03 -6.03
C ASP A 446 33.39 15.57 -5.62
N PHE A 447 33.45 15.25 -4.33
CA PHE A 447 33.25 13.88 -3.87
C PHE A 447 31.77 13.49 -3.85
N GLU A 448 31.42 12.40 -4.55
CA GLU A 448 30.07 11.88 -4.60
C GLU A 448 30.01 10.42 -4.12
N ALA A 449 29.28 10.18 -3.03
CA ALA A 449 29.02 8.83 -2.53
C ALA A 449 27.87 8.16 -3.28
N PHE A 450 27.95 6.84 -3.46
CA PHE A 450 26.93 6.06 -4.16
C PHE A 450 25.60 5.92 -3.41
N GLU A 451 25.66 5.94 -2.08
CA GLU A 451 24.50 5.83 -1.20
C GLU A 451 24.61 6.87 -0.08
N ARG A 452 23.64 7.79 0.00
CA ARG A 452 23.51 8.74 1.13
C ARG A 452 22.29 8.39 1.97
N LEU A 453 22.11 7.12 2.36
CA LEU A 453 20.97 6.65 3.17
C LEU A 453 21.07 6.93 4.68
N ASP A 454 21.80 7.98 5.03
CA ASP A 454 21.90 8.48 6.40
C ASP A 454 21.67 10.00 6.43
N ARG A 455 21.02 10.58 5.40
CA ARG A 455 20.72 12.03 5.39
C ARG A 455 19.89 12.43 6.60
N GLY A 456 18.83 11.67 6.90
CA GLY A 456 18.04 11.86 8.12
C GLY A 456 18.87 11.77 9.41
N ARG A 457 19.82 10.83 9.45
CA ARG A 457 20.69 10.59 10.60
C ARG A 457 21.78 11.67 10.77
N ALA A 458 22.42 12.08 9.69
CA ALA A 458 23.46 13.12 9.65
C ALA A 458 22.88 14.51 9.97
N ALA A 459 21.68 14.82 9.47
CA ALA A 459 20.95 16.01 9.86
C ALA A 459 20.68 16.03 11.37
N GLY A 460 20.32 14.88 11.95
CA GLY A 460 20.18 14.67 13.39
C GLY A 460 21.45 14.95 14.21
N ARG A 461 22.64 14.67 13.64
CA ARG A 461 23.93 14.74 14.34
C ARG A 461 24.60 16.12 14.30
N TRP A 462 24.61 16.76 13.12
CA TRP A 462 25.31 18.04 12.90
C TRP A 462 24.37 19.26 12.81
N GLY A 463 23.06 19.02 12.77
CA GLY A 463 22.04 20.05 12.81
C GLY A 463 21.97 20.95 11.58
N TRP A 464 22.27 20.47 10.37
CA TRP A 464 22.14 21.23 9.12
C TRP A 464 21.54 20.37 8.00
N GLN A 465 20.97 21.04 6.99
CA GLN A 465 20.50 20.38 5.77
C GLN A 465 21.69 20.10 4.87
N ALA A 466 21.98 18.83 4.57
CA ALA A 466 22.89 18.46 3.50
C ALA A 466 22.24 18.78 2.13
N ASP A 467 21.99 20.05 1.83
CA ASP A 467 21.59 20.45 0.48
C ASP A 467 22.80 20.30 -0.43
N THR A 468 22.57 19.52 -1.48
CA THR A 468 23.11 19.43 -2.86
C THR A 468 24.36 20.20 -3.33
N ALA A 469 24.96 21.11 -2.56
CA ALA A 469 26.21 21.75 -2.94
C ALA A 469 27.38 20.75 -2.82
N ARG A 470 28.11 20.56 -3.93
CA ARG A 470 29.41 19.91 -4.00
C ARG A 470 30.44 20.76 -3.25
N THR A 471 30.47 20.69 -1.92
CA THR A 471 31.41 21.46 -1.09
C THR A 471 32.30 20.55 -0.27
N ALA A 472 33.57 20.91 -0.15
CA ALA A 472 34.51 20.15 0.65
C ALA A 472 34.03 20.11 2.11
N GLN A 473 34.12 18.93 2.73
CA GLN A 473 33.76 18.70 4.12
C GLN A 473 34.98 18.18 4.88
N ARG A 474 35.25 18.67 6.08
CA ARG A 474 36.23 18.09 7.01
C ARG A 474 35.55 17.88 8.34
N GLU A 475 35.54 16.65 8.82
CA GLU A 475 34.99 16.21 10.08
C GLU A 475 36.13 15.64 10.91
N GLY A 476 36.29 16.07 12.15
CA GLY A 476 37.26 15.51 13.09
C GLY A 476 36.57 15.35 14.42
N GLU A 477 36.60 14.15 14.99
CA GLU A 477 35.94 13.79 16.23
C GLU A 477 36.89 13.04 17.14
N VAL A 478 36.83 13.30 18.43
CA VAL A 478 37.48 12.52 19.48
C VAL A 478 36.44 12.27 20.54
N ALA A 479 36.20 11.02 20.88
CA ALA A 479 35.29 10.59 21.92
C ALA A 479 36.05 9.71 22.91
N VAL A 480 36.08 10.14 24.17
CA VAL A 480 36.65 9.39 25.29
C VAL A 480 35.49 8.83 26.09
N ARG A 481 35.55 7.54 26.41
CA ARG A 481 34.66 6.86 27.33
C ARG A 481 35.48 6.26 28.46
N TRP A 482 35.05 6.46 29.69
CA TRP A 482 35.69 5.94 30.89
C TRP A 482 34.63 5.27 31.76
N ASP A 483 34.60 3.94 31.73
CA ASP A 483 33.80 3.06 32.57
C ASP A 483 34.48 2.90 33.94
N LEU A 484 34.15 3.75 34.91
CA LEU A 484 34.60 3.66 36.30
C LEU A 484 33.93 2.45 37.01
N GLY A 485 34.49 1.26 36.79
CA GLY A 485 33.91 -0.02 37.23
C GLY A 485 32.55 -0.31 36.59
N LYS A 486 31.70 -1.11 37.26
CA LYS A 486 30.36 -1.47 36.74
C LYS A 486 29.28 -0.41 36.99
N ALA A 487 29.61 0.70 37.67
CA ALA A 487 28.64 1.62 38.26
C ALA A 487 28.55 2.99 37.59
N LEU A 488 29.55 3.41 36.82
CA LEU A 488 29.57 4.73 36.22
C LEU A 488 30.39 4.74 34.93
N SER A 489 29.92 5.44 33.92
CA SER A 489 30.61 5.66 32.65
C SER A 489 30.55 7.14 32.30
N VAL A 490 31.71 7.74 32.04
CA VAL A 490 31.84 9.13 31.62
C VAL A 490 32.22 9.15 30.14
N THR A 491 31.56 9.99 29.36
CA THR A 491 31.81 10.15 27.93
C THR A 491 32.08 11.61 27.62
N GLY A 492 33.12 11.90 26.86
CA GLY A 492 33.43 13.24 26.36
C GLY A 492 33.69 13.15 24.88
N GLU A 493 32.90 13.84 24.07
CA GLU A 493 33.05 13.94 22.61
C GLU A 493 33.39 15.39 22.23
N TYR A 494 34.42 15.58 21.43
CA TYR A 494 34.66 16.81 20.69
C TYR A 494 34.62 16.48 19.20
N GLY A 495 33.92 17.28 18.42
CA GLY A 495 33.75 17.13 16.99
C GLY A 495 33.83 18.47 16.31
N GLN A 496 34.40 18.53 15.12
CA GLN A 496 34.38 19.71 14.26
C GLN A 496 34.03 19.27 12.86
N HIS A 497 33.06 19.93 12.25
CA HIS A 497 32.63 19.72 10.87
C HIS A 497 32.74 21.03 10.10
N VAL A 498 33.57 21.10 9.08
CA VAL A 498 33.80 22.25 8.21
C VAL A 498 33.24 21.91 6.83
N GLY A 499 32.10 22.48 6.44
CA GLY A 499 31.47 22.28 5.13
C GLY A 499 31.10 23.62 4.48
N VAL A 500 29.84 23.73 4.02
CA VAL A 500 29.24 25.05 3.69
C VAL A 500 29.29 25.99 4.89
N VAL A 501 29.15 25.42 6.09
CA VAL A 501 29.24 26.13 7.37
C VAL A 501 30.18 25.34 8.29
N ARG A 502 30.99 26.05 9.07
CA ARG A 502 31.78 25.44 10.15
C ARG A 502 30.91 25.21 11.38
N THR A 503 30.93 23.99 11.91
CA THR A 503 30.19 23.58 13.11
C THR A 503 31.13 22.86 14.07
N ASP A 504 31.25 23.37 15.29
CA ASP A 504 31.97 22.72 16.38
C ASP A 504 30.95 22.06 17.33
N ARG A 505 31.06 20.74 17.52
CA ARG A 505 30.22 19.93 18.40
C ARG A 505 31.02 19.52 19.63
N LYS A 506 30.53 19.82 20.82
CA LYS A 506 31.10 19.32 22.09
C LYS A 506 30.00 18.59 22.81
N SER A 507 30.24 17.38 23.30
CA SER A 507 29.30 16.72 24.18
C SER A 507 30.00 16.06 25.36
N VAL A 508 29.40 16.15 26.54
CA VAL A 508 29.87 15.47 27.74
C VAL A 508 28.67 14.74 28.31
N GLY A 509 28.83 13.45 28.57
CA GLY A 509 27.80 12.62 29.15
C GLY A 509 28.31 11.80 30.31
N ILE A 510 27.43 11.51 31.25
CA ILE A 510 27.67 10.61 32.36
C ILE A 510 26.52 9.62 32.36
N ARG A 511 26.80 8.34 32.58
CA ARG A 511 25.80 7.26 32.66
C ARG A 511 26.14 6.32 33.79
N SER A 512 25.16 6.00 34.63
CA SER A 512 25.20 5.00 35.69
C SER A 512 24.06 3.99 35.49
N PRO A 513 23.97 2.92 36.29
CA PRO A 513 22.83 2.00 36.28
C PRO A 513 21.47 2.66 36.52
N VAL A 514 21.43 3.84 37.15
CA VAL A 514 20.19 4.54 37.53
C VAL A 514 19.90 5.77 36.67
N GLY A 515 20.72 6.07 35.66
CA GLY A 515 20.46 7.22 34.81
C GLY A 515 21.61 7.65 33.91
N MET A 516 21.34 8.66 33.10
CA MET A 516 22.33 9.34 32.28
C MET A 516 22.02 10.83 32.16
N TYR A 517 23.07 11.62 31.98
CA TYR A 517 22.99 13.03 31.60
C TYR A 517 23.93 13.27 30.43
N ARG A 518 23.54 14.11 29.49
CA ARG A 518 24.33 14.52 28.34
C ARG A 518 24.13 16.01 28.12
N TYR A 519 25.22 16.75 28.16
CA TYR A 519 25.30 18.11 27.65
C TYR A 519 25.90 18.06 26.24
N GLU A 520 25.32 18.82 25.32
CA GLU A 520 25.82 18.99 23.97
C GLU A 520 25.77 20.46 23.56
N SER A 521 26.80 20.92 22.86
CA SER A 521 26.94 22.29 22.36
C SER A 521 27.38 22.22 20.91
N LEU A 522 26.65 22.90 20.03
CA LEU A 522 26.89 23.03 18.59
C LEU A 522 27.13 24.52 18.30
N GLY A 523 28.37 24.93 18.09
CA GLY A 523 28.74 26.31 17.74
C GLY A 523 28.96 26.49 16.24
N ARG A 524 28.60 27.67 15.71
CA ARG A 524 28.82 28.12 14.32
C ARG A 524 29.26 29.58 14.27
N ASP A 525 29.77 30.02 13.12
CA ASP A 525 30.39 31.35 12.96
C ASP A 525 29.47 32.54 13.35
N SER A 526 28.16 32.39 13.22
CA SER A 526 27.13 33.43 13.46
C SER A 526 25.96 32.94 14.33
N GLY A 527 26.18 31.91 15.15
CA GLY A 527 25.16 31.38 16.06
C GLY A 527 25.55 30.09 16.75
N GLY A 528 24.67 29.53 17.58
CA GLY A 528 24.95 28.29 18.30
C GLY A 528 23.72 27.67 18.92
N MET A 529 23.86 26.41 19.32
CA MET A 529 22.82 25.61 19.94
C MET A 529 23.39 24.83 21.11
N ARG A 530 22.61 24.69 22.17
CA ARG A 530 22.93 23.88 23.34
C ARG A 530 21.79 22.93 23.59
N ARG A 531 22.13 21.72 23.99
CA ARG A 531 21.19 20.66 24.31
C ARG A 531 21.57 20.03 25.64
N HIS A 532 20.58 19.87 26.50
CA HIS A 532 20.70 19.13 27.74
C HIS A 532 19.71 17.98 27.70
N GLU A 533 20.20 16.76 27.74
CA GLU A 533 19.39 15.55 27.82
C GLU A 533 19.72 14.85 29.14
N GLY A 534 18.71 14.41 29.86
CA GLY A 534 18.91 13.61 31.05
C GLY A 534 17.80 12.60 31.22
N GLN A 535 18.12 11.48 31.85
CA GLN A 535 17.21 10.42 32.19
C GLN A 535 17.66 9.83 33.52
N VAL A 536 16.76 9.69 34.48
CA VAL A 536 17.01 8.98 35.74
C VAL A 536 15.90 7.97 35.89
N GLU A 537 16.25 6.73 36.17
CA GLU A 537 15.33 5.61 36.41
C GLU A 537 15.83 4.83 37.62
N VAL A 538 14.98 4.68 38.62
CA VAL A 538 15.35 4.00 39.88
C VAL A 538 14.46 2.78 40.04
N SER A 539 15.06 1.60 40.14
CA SER A 539 14.30 0.37 40.41
C SER A 539 14.02 0.25 41.91
N MET A 540 12.76 0.43 42.31
CA MET A 540 12.27 0.29 43.69
C MET A 540 11.37 -0.95 43.80
N GLY A 541 11.98 -2.13 43.70
CA GLY A 541 11.25 -3.40 43.69
C GLY A 541 10.41 -3.55 42.43
N GLU A 542 9.08 -3.47 42.57
CA GLU A 542 8.14 -3.56 41.45
C GLU A 542 7.87 -2.23 40.78
N VAL A 543 8.31 -1.11 41.37
CA VAL A 543 8.04 0.24 40.89
C VAL A 543 9.31 0.82 40.28
N VAL A 544 9.19 1.38 39.08
CA VAL A 544 10.28 2.01 38.33
C VAL A 544 9.87 3.44 38.02
N PRO A 545 10.00 4.38 38.97
CA PRO A 545 9.91 5.80 38.65
C PRO A 545 11.08 6.22 37.77
N GLY A 546 10.79 7.09 36.82
CA GLY A 546 11.82 7.76 36.06
C GLY A 546 11.44 9.14 35.58
N PHE A 547 12.46 9.91 35.26
CA PHE A 547 12.34 11.27 34.76
C PHE A 547 13.30 11.46 33.62
N ARG A 548 12.80 11.95 32.48
CA ARG A 548 13.59 12.29 31.31
C ARG A 548 13.35 13.75 30.94
N PHE A 549 14.39 14.48 30.60
CA PHE A 549 14.27 15.83 30.07
C PHE A 549 15.12 16.00 28.82
N SER A 550 14.66 16.87 27.92
CA SER A 550 15.40 17.33 26.75
C SER A 550 15.14 18.83 26.60
N LEU A 551 16.17 19.63 26.82
CA LEU A 551 16.15 21.08 26.68
C LEU A 551 17.06 21.45 25.51
N GLU A 552 16.53 22.14 24.50
CA GLU A 552 17.30 22.63 23.36
C GLU A 552 17.13 24.14 23.25
N ASN A 553 18.23 24.89 23.20
CA ASN A 553 18.22 26.32 22.98
C ASN A 553 19.19 26.69 21.87
N GLY A 554 18.77 27.52 20.91
CA GLY A 554 19.65 27.99 19.85
C GLY A 554 19.28 29.38 19.32
N VAL A 555 20.27 30.11 18.82
CA VAL A 555 20.13 31.46 18.26
C VAL A 555 21.08 31.65 17.07
N GLY A 556 20.72 32.54 16.15
CA GLY A 556 21.52 32.95 14.99
C GLY A 556 21.48 31.90 13.89
N ASP A 557 22.55 31.85 13.08
CA ASP A 557 22.58 30.94 11.92
C ASP A 557 22.60 29.46 12.32
N GLY A 558 22.90 29.13 13.58
CA GLY A 558 22.70 27.78 14.14
C GLY A 558 21.25 27.27 14.05
N VAL A 559 20.27 28.17 13.94
CA VAL A 559 18.84 27.86 13.84
C VAL A 559 18.32 28.04 12.41
N SER A 560 18.57 29.19 11.79
CA SER A 560 18.05 29.52 10.45
C SER A 560 18.58 28.58 9.35
N SER A 561 19.83 28.11 9.46
CA SER A 561 20.43 27.14 8.52
C SER A 561 20.17 25.67 8.89
N SER A 562 19.40 25.41 9.95
CA SER A 562 19.10 24.06 10.43
C SER A 562 17.76 23.54 9.90
N SER A 563 17.79 22.50 9.06
CA SER A 563 16.57 21.78 8.65
C SER A 563 15.94 20.96 9.78
N LEU A 564 16.59 20.87 10.94
CA LEU A 564 16.02 20.17 12.09
C LEU A 564 14.68 20.77 12.50
N PHE A 565 14.48 22.07 12.36
CA PHE A 565 13.34 22.73 13.00
C PHE A 565 12.06 22.83 12.15
N TYR A 566 12.11 22.56 10.85
CA TYR A 566 10.99 22.88 9.95
C TYR A 566 10.59 21.69 9.07
N ALA A 567 9.35 21.21 9.21
CA ALA A 567 8.78 20.17 8.33
C ALA A 567 8.75 20.59 6.85
N THR A 568 8.56 21.89 6.61
CA THR A 568 8.68 22.60 5.32
C THR A 568 9.39 23.92 5.56
N ARG A 569 10.23 24.40 4.62
CA ARG A 569 10.89 25.72 4.77
C ARG A 569 9.83 26.82 4.89
N PRO A 570 9.71 27.51 6.04
CA PRO A 570 8.80 28.63 6.17
C PRO A 570 9.28 29.79 5.29
N ARG A 571 8.36 30.69 4.92
CA ARG A 571 8.71 31.91 4.15
C ARG A 571 9.69 32.81 4.92
N VAL A 572 9.66 32.77 6.26
CA VAL A 572 10.59 33.47 7.16
C VAL A 572 11.14 32.45 8.14
N LEU A 573 12.47 32.32 8.21
CA LEU A 573 13.14 31.40 9.14
C LEU A 573 13.35 32.11 10.50
N PRO A 574 12.93 31.50 11.62
CA PRO A 574 13.22 32.08 12.93
C PRO A 574 14.72 32.12 13.21
N GLN A 575 15.14 33.21 13.83
CA GLN A 575 16.50 33.52 14.31
C GLN A 575 16.83 32.85 15.65
N GLY A 576 15.88 32.14 16.27
CA GLY A 576 16.10 31.43 17.53
C GLY A 576 15.01 30.41 17.84
N ILE A 577 15.39 29.35 18.56
CA ILE A 577 14.50 28.30 19.05
C ILE A 577 14.81 27.98 20.52
N ASP A 578 13.76 27.69 21.28
CA ASP A 578 13.85 27.21 22.65
C ASP A 578 12.81 26.13 22.86
N LYS A 579 13.28 24.89 23.07
CA LYS A 579 12.48 23.68 23.19
C LYS A 579 12.72 23.07 24.56
N GLN A 580 11.62 22.73 25.22
CA GLN A 580 11.65 22.06 26.52
C GLN A 580 10.72 20.85 26.43
N GLU A 581 11.27 19.67 26.71
CA GLU A 581 10.51 18.45 26.92
C GLU A 581 10.87 17.88 28.29
N LEU A 582 9.86 17.70 29.13
CA LEU A 582 10.00 17.06 30.45
C LEU A 582 9.06 15.87 30.48
N VAL A 583 9.54 14.71 30.89
CA VAL A 583 8.80 13.45 30.87
C VAL A 583 8.98 12.78 32.22
N TRP A 584 7.91 12.72 33.00
CA TRP A 584 7.84 11.88 34.19
C TRP A 584 7.20 10.57 33.80
N HIS A 585 7.80 9.44 34.16
CA HIS A 585 7.18 8.15 33.96
C HIS A 585 7.26 7.28 35.22
N LEU A 586 6.29 6.38 35.35
CA LEU A 586 6.18 5.47 36.46
C LEU A 586 5.78 4.11 35.90
N GLY A 587 6.71 3.17 35.89
CA GLY A 587 6.47 1.76 35.59
C GLY A 587 6.14 0.99 36.86
N ILE A 588 5.25 0.01 36.78
CA ILE A 588 4.96 -0.94 37.85
C ILE A 588 4.82 -2.34 37.24
N GLY A 589 5.46 -3.34 37.85
CA GLY A 589 5.31 -4.75 37.48
C GLY A 589 6.04 -5.15 36.20
N GLU A 590 7.00 -4.36 35.71
CA GLU A 590 7.77 -4.72 34.52
C GLU A 590 8.41 -6.12 34.64
N GLY A 591 8.27 -6.93 33.58
CA GLY A 591 8.75 -8.32 33.57
C GLY A 591 7.83 -9.35 34.23
N ARG A 592 6.68 -8.95 34.78
CA ARG A 592 5.67 -9.87 35.33
C ARG A 592 4.56 -10.20 34.33
N ASN A 593 3.63 -11.04 34.77
CA ASN A 593 2.39 -11.31 34.06
C ASN A 593 1.40 -10.12 34.06
N TRP A 594 1.75 -9.00 34.67
CA TRP A 594 1.07 -7.72 34.54
C TRP A 594 2.09 -6.59 34.55
N SER A 595 1.83 -5.50 33.85
CA SER A 595 2.60 -4.28 33.90
C SER A 595 1.70 -3.07 33.71
N TRP A 596 2.06 -1.96 34.32
CA TRP A 596 1.43 -0.66 34.10
C TRP A 596 2.50 0.41 34.01
N MET A 597 2.29 1.39 33.14
CA MET A 597 3.19 2.51 32.96
C MET A 597 2.35 3.77 32.72
N SER A 598 2.61 4.81 33.50
CA SER A 598 2.08 6.15 33.26
C SER A 598 3.21 7.08 32.89
N GLU A 599 3.05 7.86 31.81
CA GLU A 599 4.02 8.84 31.31
C GLU A 599 3.33 10.20 31.16
N LEU A 600 3.78 11.21 31.90
CA LEU A 600 3.36 12.59 31.76
C LEU A 600 4.47 13.38 31.06
N LYS A 601 4.17 13.89 29.87
CA LYS A 601 5.09 14.68 29.05
C LYS A 601 4.61 16.12 28.95
N TYR A 602 5.42 17.06 29.41
CA TYR A 602 5.28 18.48 29.12
C TYR A 602 6.15 18.86 27.92
N ARG A 603 5.59 19.67 27.02
CA ARG A 603 6.33 20.24 25.89
C ARG A 603 6.08 21.74 25.79
N LYS A 604 7.16 22.51 25.58
CA LYS A 604 7.11 23.93 25.25
C LYS A 604 8.09 24.22 24.11
N PHE A 605 7.65 24.97 23.13
CA PHE A 605 8.47 25.40 22.00
C PHE A 605 8.25 26.87 21.71
N ARG A 606 9.33 27.64 21.75
CA ARG A 606 9.38 29.07 21.42
C ARG A 606 10.24 29.28 20.19
N GLN A 607 9.81 30.21 19.35
CA GLN A 607 10.55 30.64 18.18
C GLN A 607 10.79 32.15 18.26
N ARG A 608 11.92 32.62 17.74
CA ARG A 608 12.26 34.04 17.65
C ARG A 608 12.31 34.43 16.18
N GLU A 609 11.32 35.17 15.68
CA GLU A 609 11.41 35.79 14.36
C GLU A 609 12.11 37.16 14.49
N THR A 610 11.43 38.10 15.14
CA THR A 610 11.99 39.38 15.63
C THR A 610 12.02 39.41 17.17
N VAL A 611 10.98 38.87 17.81
CA VAL A 611 10.83 38.70 19.27
C VAL A 611 10.54 37.23 19.57
N TRP A 612 10.95 36.74 20.75
CA TRP A 612 10.59 35.41 21.23
C TRP A 612 9.08 35.28 21.42
N GLN A 613 8.49 34.26 20.83
CA GLN A 613 7.06 33.96 20.91
C GLN A 613 6.85 32.47 21.16
N ASP A 614 5.85 32.15 21.99
CA ASP A 614 5.41 30.78 22.21
C ASP A 614 4.71 30.27 20.94
N SER A 615 5.24 29.20 20.35
CA SER A 615 4.70 28.59 19.12
C SER A 615 3.87 27.34 19.43
N LEU A 616 4.28 26.59 20.46
CA LEU A 616 3.57 25.43 20.98
C LEU A 616 3.79 25.31 22.48
N ARG A 617 2.72 25.03 23.23
CA ARG A 617 2.83 24.58 24.62
C ARG A 617 1.76 23.54 24.88
N GLY A 618 2.10 22.45 25.55
CA GLY A 618 1.12 21.43 25.85
C GLY A 618 1.59 20.35 26.79
N TRP A 619 0.62 19.55 27.22
CA TRP A 619 0.80 18.36 28.03
C TRP A 619 0.32 17.14 27.25
N LEU A 620 0.97 16.01 27.48
CA LEU A 620 0.61 14.71 26.94
C LEU A 620 0.69 13.69 28.08
N HIS A 621 -0.42 13.05 28.42
CA HIS A 621 -0.48 12.01 29.44
C HIS A 621 -0.78 10.67 28.79
N THR A 622 0.16 9.74 28.85
CA THR A 622 0.07 8.41 28.25
C THR A 622 0.04 7.35 29.34
N HIS A 623 -0.96 6.49 29.34
CA HIS A 623 -1.05 5.31 30.18
C HIS A 623 -0.93 4.07 29.31
N ARG A 624 -0.14 3.10 29.74
CA ARG A 624 -0.06 1.76 29.15
C ARG A 624 -0.23 0.73 30.26
N ALA A 625 -1.07 -0.28 30.04
CA ALA A 625 -1.15 -1.43 30.93
C ALA A 625 -1.29 -2.72 30.14
N GLN A 626 -0.73 -3.78 30.70
CA GLN A 626 -0.77 -5.10 30.13
C GLN A 626 -0.98 -6.13 31.23
N VAL A 627 -1.77 -7.17 30.96
CA VAL A 627 -1.87 -8.37 31.78
C VAL A 627 -1.79 -9.55 30.83
N THR A 628 -0.83 -10.43 31.04
CA THR A 628 -0.63 -11.65 30.26
C THR A 628 -1.09 -12.85 31.06
N ASN A 629 -2.09 -13.56 30.53
CA ASN A 629 -2.50 -14.89 30.97
C ASN A 629 -2.81 -15.01 32.48
N TRP A 630 -3.58 -14.07 33.05
CA TRP A 630 -4.08 -14.19 34.41
C TRP A 630 -5.38 -15.01 34.40
N ARG A 631 -5.30 -16.32 34.71
CA ARG A 631 -6.44 -17.24 34.70
C ARG A 631 -7.24 -17.20 33.38
N GLY A 632 -6.54 -17.13 32.24
CA GLY A 632 -7.15 -17.04 30.92
C GLY A 632 -7.51 -15.62 30.47
N TRP A 633 -7.38 -14.60 31.33
CA TRP A 633 -7.53 -13.19 30.96
C TRP A 633 -6.24 -12.62 30.35
N ILE A 634 -6.41 -11.85 29.29
CA ILE A 634 -5.36 -11.07 28.65
C ILE A 634 -5.87 -9.64 28.49
N PHE A 635 -5.09 -8.66 28.93
CA PHE A 635 -5.42 -7.24 28.79
C PHE A 635 -4.24 -6.51 28.17
N SER A 636 -4.51 -5.58 27.26
CA SER A 636 -3.52 -4.60 26.80
C SER A 636 -4.24 -3.29 26.49
N GLY A 637 -3.91 -2.23 27.20
CA GLY A 637 -4.50 -0.91 27.04
C GLY A 637 -3.42 0.15 26.86
N SER A 638 -3.64 1.07 25.94
CA SER A 638 -2.92 2.35 25.82
C SER A 638 -3.93 3.48 25.71
N TYR A 639 -3.67 4.60 26.39
CA TYR A 639 -4.46 5.81 26.27
C TYR A 639 -3.56 7.02 26.41
N THR A 640 -3.67 7.94 25.45
CA THR A 640 -2.89 9.16 25.37
C THR A 640 -3.86 10.33 25.24
N HIS A 641 -3.83 11.21 26.24
CA HIS A 641 -4.53 12.49 26.23
C HIS A 641 -3.52 13.62 26.04
N GLY A 642 -3.75 14.47 25.03
CA GLY A 642 -2.93 15.65 24.78
C GLY A 642 -3.75 16.93 24.80
N GLU A 643 -3.22 17.98 25.40
CA GLU A 643 -3.78 19.33 25.36
C GLU A 643 -2.68 20.30 24.95
N ILE A 644 -2.90 21.03 23.85
CA ILE A 644 -1.86 21.84 23.21
C ILE A 644 -2.45 23.16 22.75
N GLN A 645 -1.67 24.21 22.87
CA GLN A 645 -1.96 25.53 22.33
C GLN A 645 -0.98 25.79 21.18
N ILE A 646 -1.51 26.11 19.99
CA ILE A 646 -0.73 26.33 18.76
C ILE A 646 -0.92 27.77 18.26
N GLY A 647 0.19 28.45 17.93
CA GLY A 647 0.21 29.71 17.17
C GLY A 647 -0.19 30.99 17.93
N ARG A 648 -0.22 32.11 17.19
CA ARG A 648 -0.56 33.47 17.69
C ARG A 648 -2.01 33.61 18.17
N GLU A 649 -2.94 32.88 17.56
CA GLU A 649 -4.37 32.92 17.88
C GLU A 649 -4.76 32.03 19.08
N ARG A 650 -3.79 31.36 19.74
CA ARG A 650 -4.01 30.45 20.87
C ARG A 650 -5.10 29.40 20.59
N GLN A 651 -5.04 28.77 19.42
CA GLN A 651 -5.96 27.67 19.13
C GLN A 651 -5.60 26.47 20.03
N GLN A 652 -6.50 26.15 20.95
CA GLN A 652 -6.35 25.01 21.84
C GLN A 652 -6.88 23.76 21.15
N THR A 653 -6.00 22.77 20.98
CA THR A 653 -6.31 21.48 20.36
C THR A 653 -6.16 20.38 21.40
N THR A 654 -7.19 19.55 21.54
CA THR A 654 -7.14 18.34 22.37
C THR A 654 -7.03 17.11 21.48
N THR A 655 -6.19 16.16 21.88
CA THR A 655 -5.97 14.90 21.17
C THR A 655 -6.27 13.74 22.12
N HIS A 656 -7.03 12.77 21.64
CA HIS A 656 -7.32 11.53 22.37
C HIS A 656 -7.00 10.35 21.47
N LEU A 657 -5.92 9.64 21.81
CA LEU A 657 -5.51 8.41 21.14
C LEU A 657 -5.63 7.28 22.15
N GLY A 658 -6.11 6.11 21.75
CA GLY A 658 -6.20 5.00 22.67
C GLY A 658 -6.56 3.69 22.01
N ARG A 659 -6.10 2.61 22.63
CA ARG A 659 -6.36 1.25 22.19
C ARG A 659 -6.46 0.34 23.40
N VAL A 660 -7.60 -0.27 23.62
CA VAL A 660 -7.83 -1.23 24.69
C VAL A 660 -8.20 -2.57 24.07
N ARG A 661 -7.59 -3.65 24.54
CA ARG A 661 -7.93 -5.03 24.21
C ARG A 661 -8.09 -5.81 25.51
N LEU A 662 -9.19 -6.52 25.63
CA LEU A 662 -9.49 -7.40 26.74
C LEU A 662 -9.93 -8.74 26.15
N GLY A 663 -9.22 -9.81 26.48
CA GLY A 663 -9.53 -11.17 26.09
C GLY A 663 -9.71 -12.04 27.32
N HIS A 664 -10.59 -13.03 27.22
CA HIS A 664 -10.68 -14.13 28.16
C HIS A 664 -10.88 -15.41 27.38
N SER A 665 -10.11 -16.45 27.68
CA SER A 665 -10.26 -17.76 27.05
C SER A 665 -10.16 -18.87 28.08
N ARG A 666 -11.11 -19.80 27.98
CA ARG A 666 -11.12 -21.09 28.70
C ARG A 666 -11.69 -22.17 27.77
N PRO A 667 -11.50 -23.47 28.05
CA PRO A 667 -12.10 -24.53 27.25
C PRO A 667 -13.62 -24.31 27.08
N GLY A 668 -14.06 -24.24 25.83
CA GLY A 668 -15.48 -24.04 25.49
C GLY A 668 -16.02 -22.62 25.65
N ALA A 669 -15.25 -21.61 26.07
CA ALA A 669 -15.72 -20.22 26.07
C ALA A 669 -14.58 -19.22 25.83
N SER A 670 -14.79 -18.30 24.89
CA SER A 670 -13.89 -17.19 24.64
C SER A 670 -14.62 -15.88 24.46
N HIS A 671 -14.01 -14.81 24.93
CA HIS A 671 -14.54 -13.46 24.87
C HIS A 671 -13.41 -12.49 24.50
N GLN A 672 -13.67 -11.56 23.59
CA GLN A 672 -12.71 -10.54 23.17
C GLN A 672 -13.42 -9.20 22.98
N ILE A 673 -12.88 -8.16 23.60
CA ILE A 673 -13.27 -6.76 23.41
C ILE A 673 -12.05 -6.01 22.89
N THR A 674 -12.25 -5.17 21.88
CA THR A 674 -11.27 -4.23 21.37
C THR A 674 -11.93 -2.86 21.25
N TYR A 675 -11.33 -1.84 21.83
CA TYR A 675 -11.74 -0.46 21.68
C TYR A 675 -10.57 0.35 21.14
N ARG A 676 -10.83 1.26 20.20
CA ARG A 676 -9.83 2.16 19.63
C ARG A 676 -10.43 3.55 19.50
N VAL A 677 -9.64 4.56 19.83
CA VAL A 677 -9.92 5.94 19.50
C VAL A 677 -8.71 6.57 18.84
N SER A 678 -8.92 7.27 17.73
CA SER A 678 -7.86 7.91 16.94
C SER A 678 -8.39 9.18 16.28
N SER A 679 -7.51 10.10 15.91
CA SER A 679 -7.86 11.23 15.05
C SER A 679 -7.52 10.90 13.59
N THR A 680 -8.47 11.08 12.69
CA THR A 680 -8.35 10.81 11.26
C THR A 680 -8.86 11.99 10.44
N ARG A 681 -8.84 11.86 9.11
CA ARG A 681 -9.35 12.86 8.17
C ARG A 681 -10.30 12.17 7.19
N VAL A 682 -11.41 12.84 6.89
CA VAL A 682 -12.45 12.34 6.00
C VAL A 682 -12.19 12.86 4.58
N SER A 683 -12.18 11.96 3.59
CA SER A 683 -11.92 12.28 2.17
C SER A 683 -13.08 11.79 1.30
N GLN A 684 -13.42 12.57 0.27
CA GLN A 684 -14.55 12.26 -0.62
C GLN A 684 -14.19 11.20 -1.66
N PRO A 685 -15.05 10.17 -1.85
CA PRO A 685 -14.91 9.27 -2.97
C PRO A 685 -15.32 9.98 -4.27
N ILE A 686 -14.59 9.69 -5.34
CA ILE A 686 -14.93 10.04 -6.71
C ILE A 686 -15.14 8.74 -7.51
N PHE A 687 -16.07 8.74 -8.46
CA PHE A 687 -16.33 7.60 -9.32
C PHE A 687 -15.75 7.84 -10.71
N VAL A 688 -14.95 6.89 -11.19
CA VAL A 688 -14.27 6.95 -12.48
C VAL A 688 -14.89 5.90 -13.40
N GLU A 689 -15.26 6.30 -14.61
CA GLU A 689 -15.86 5.41 -15.61
C GLU A 689 -14.81 4.42 -16.16
N VAL A 690 -15.22 3.17 -16.33
CA VAL A 690 -14.43 2.06 -16.89
C VAL A 690 -15.26 1.30 -17.91
N ALA A 691 -14.64 0.41 -18.70
CA ALA A 691 -15.40 -0.36 -19.69
C ALA A 691 -16.44 -1.28 -19.01
N SER A 692 -17.52 -1.58 -19.72
CA SER A 692 -18.67 -2.27 -19.14
C SER A 692 -18.31 -3.65 -18.59
N GLY A 693 -18.73 -3.93 -17.35
CA GLY A 693 -18.37 -5.15 -16.64
C GLY A 693 -16.96 -5.17 -16.02
N LEU A 694 -16.22 -4.06 -16.05
CA LEU A 694 -14.97 -3.86 -15.29
C LEU A 694 -15.18 -3.02 -14.02
N GLY A 695 -16.33 -2.35 -13.91
CA GLY A 695 -16.69 -1.53 -12.76
C GLY A 695 -17.44 -2.30 -11.69
N GLU A 696 -17.55 -1.68 -10.53
CA GLU A 696 -18.32 -2.18 -9.40
C GLU A 696 -19.61 -1.37 -9.17
N TYR A 697 -19.81 -0.29 -9.95
CA TYR A 697 -20.89 0.67 -9.79
C TYR A 697 -21.52 1.03 -11.14
N ILE A 698 -22.82 1.34 -11.13
CA ILE A 698 -23.53 2.01 -12.23
C ILE A 698 -24.10 3.32 -11.74
N TRP A 699 -24.25 4.28 -12.64
CA TRP A 699 -24.98 5.52 -12.38
C TRP A 699 -26.46 5.36 -12.77
N GLU A 700 -27.37 5.68 -11.86
CA GLU A 700 -28.81 5.73 -12.08
C GLU A 700 -29.31 7.11 -11.60
N ASP A 701 -29.76 7.95 -12.54
CA ASP A 701 -30.37 9.26 -12.25
C ASP A 701 -31.68 9.08 -11.48
N ALA A 702 -31.59 9.10 -10.15
CA ALA A 702 -32.69 8.72 -9.27
C ALA A 702 -33.58 9.92 -8.94
N ASN A 703 -33.04 11.13 -8.98
CA ASN A 703 -33.75 12.37 -8.67
C ASN A 703 -34.23 13.14 -9.93
N GLY A 704 -33.78 12.73 -11.13
CA GLY A 704 -34.19 13.28 -12.42
C GLY A 704 -33.52 14.62 -12.77
N ASP A 705 -32.42 14.99 -12.11
CA ASP A 705 -31.72 16.26 -12.35
C ASP A 705 -30.57 16.18 -13.37
N GLY A 706 -30.21 14.96 -13.79
CA GLY A 706 -29.16 14.69 -14.78
C GLY A 706 -27.74 15.00 -14.31
N LEU A 707 -27.54 15.35 -13.03
CA LEU A 707 -26.23 15.46 -12.40
C LEU A 707 -25.79 14.06 -11.90
N ARG A 708 -24.49 13.88 -11.67
CA ARG A 708 -23.95 12.60 -11.17
C ARG A 708 -23.63 12.75 -9.69
N ASP A 709 -24.64 12.51 -8.85
CA ASP A 709 -24.46 12.56 -7.42
C ASP A 709 -23.83 11.27 -6.86
N VAL A 710 -23.07 11.38 -5.77
CA VAL A 710 -22.40 10.22 -5.11
C VAL A 710 -23.41 9.13 -4.72
N GLU A 711 -24.65 9.51 -4.44
CA GLU A 711 -25.74 8.62 -4.02
C GLU A 711 -26.36 7.80 -5.16
N GLU A 712 -26.15 8.24 -6.41
CA GLU A 712 -26.69 7.63 -7.63
C GLU A 712 -25.81 6.51 -8.18
N PHE A 713 -24.60 6.36 -7.63
CA PHE A 713 -23.70 5.27 -7.96
C PHE A 713 -24.08 4.01 -7.17
N VAL A 714 -24.87 3.15 -7.79
CA VAL A 714 -25.38 1.90 -7.20
C VAL A 714 -24.38 0.76 -7.45
N PRO A 715 -24.03 -0.04 -6.45
CA PRO A 715 -23.20 -1.22 -6.66
C PRO A 715 -23.84 -2.19 -7.66
N ASP A 716 -23.13 -2.51 -8.73
CA ASP A 716 -23.48 -3.58 -9.65
C ASP A 716 -22.20 -4.34 -10.00
N ILE A 717 -22.26 -5.66 -9.86
CA ILE A 717 -21.13 -6.56 -10.15
C ILE A 717 -20.66 -6.50 -11.62
N ASP A 718 -21.49 -5.94 -12.51
CA ASP A 718 -21.19 -5.74 -13.92
C ASP A 718 -21.13 -4.24 -14.24
N GLY A 719 -20.70 -3.43 -13.27
CA GLY A 719 -20.72 -1.97 -13.30
C GLY A 719 -19.82 -1.35 -14.37
N ASP A 720 -20.03 -0.05 -14.57
CA ASP A 720 -19.33 0.78 -15.55
C ASP A 720 -18.47 1.86 -14.84
N TYR A 721 -18.44 1.87 -13.50
CA TYR A 721 -17.68 2.82 -12.68
C TYR A 721 -16.89 2.12 -11.56
N VAL A 722 -15.74 2.68 -11.20
CA VAL A 722 -14.92 2.30 -10.03
C VAL A 722 -14.78 3.47 -9.07
N ARG A 723 -14.70 3.18 -7.77
CA ARG A 723 -14.58 4.20 -6.72
C ARG A 723 -13.11 4.47 -6.37
N VAL A 724 -12.71 5.73 -6.44
CA VAL A 724 -11.38 6.27 -6.06
C VAL A 724 -11.57 7.31 -4.95
N TYR A 725 -10.56 7.62 -4.15
CA TYR A 725 -10.64 8.65 -3.10
C TYR A 725 -9.73 9.82 -3.43
N ASP A 726 -10.24 11.05 -3.36
CA ASP A 726 -9.42 12.25 -3.40
C ASP A 726 -8.96 12.62 -1.98
N TYR A 727 -7.65 12.72 -1.79
CA TYR A 727 -6.97 13.05 -0.54
C TYR A 727 -6.45 14.50 -0.52
N GLY A 728 -6.95 15.38 -1.39
CA GLY A 728 -6.56 16.79 -1.46
C GLY A 728 -7.26 17.72 -0.46
N GLN A 729 -8.53 17.45 -0.14
CA GLN A 729 -9.36 18.25 0.79
C GLN A 729 -9.83 17.38 1.96
N PHE A 730 -9.57 17.81 3.19
CA PHE A 730 -9.82 17.00 4.39
C PHE A 730 -10.41 17.83 5.53
N ALA A 731 -11.48 17.30 6.15
CA ALA A 731 -11.93 17.73 7.46
C ALA A 731 -11.33 16.82 8.55
N PRO A 732 -10.81 17.34 9.66
CA PRO A 732 -10.36 16.50 10.76
C PRO A 732 -11.55 15.91 11.51
N ALA A 733 -11.44 14.62 11.86
CA ALA A 733 -12.47 13.87 12.58
C ALA A 733 -11.84 13.01 13.67
N ARG A 734 -12.64 12.63 14.66
CA ARG A 734 -12.28 11.64 15.67
C ARG A 734 -12.99 10.33 15.35
N ASP A 735 -12.23 9.26 15.23
CA ASP A 735 -12.75 7.92 14.99
C ASP A 735 -12.76 7.13 16.30
N GLY A 736 -13.94 6.67 16.71
CA GLY A 736 -14.13 5.69 17.77
C GLY A 736 -14.55 4.35 17.19
N ALA A 737 -13.93 3.26 17.63
CA ALA A 737 -14.26 1.91 17.20
C ALA A 737 -14.33 0.95 18.40
N LEU A 738 -15.39 0.14 18.46
CA LEU A 738 -15.61 -0.90 19.44
C LEU A 738 -15.87 -2.22 18.71
N GLY A 739 -15.17 -3.28 19.09
CA GLY A 739 -15.39 -4.63 18.61
C GLY A 739 -15.53 -5.57 19.80
N MET A 740 -16.57 -6.39 19.80
CA MET A 740 -16.83 -7.41 20.81
C MET A 740 -17.12 -8.73 20.12
N ARG A 741 -16.60 -9.83 20.66
CA ARG A 741 -16.88 -11.18 20.20
C ARG A 741 -16.97 -12.13 21.39
N VAL A 742 -18.01 -12.96 21.40
CA VAL A 742 -18.28 -13.96 22.41
C VAL A 742 -18.56 -15.27 21.72
N GLU A 743 -17.82 -16.31 22.09
CA GLU A 743 -18.04 -17.68 21.62
C GLU A 743 -18.22 -18.58 22.83
N ILE A 744 -19.29 -19.36 22.85
CA ILE A 744 -19.59 -20.34 23.88
C ILE A 744 -19.97 -21.65 23.22
N ASP A 745 -19.27 -22.71 23.57
CA ASP A 745 -19.58 -24.09 23.25
C ASP A 745 -19.88 -24.81 24.56
N PHE A 746 -21.17 -24.95 24.85
CA PHE A 746 -21.64 -25.50 26.12
C PHE A 746 -21.18 -26.95 26.30
N ARG A 747 -21.04 -27.75 25.24
CA ARG A 747 -20.53 -29.13 25.35
C ARG A 747 -19.14 -29.18 25.97
N ARG A 748 -18.25 -28.32 25.49
CA ARG A 748 -16.87 -28.22 25.99
C ARG A 748 -16.79 -27.54 27.36
N LEU A 749 -17.80 -26.75 27.70
CA LEU A 749 -17.82 -25.96 28.93
C LEU A 749 -18.36 -26.73 30.15
N ILE A 750 -19.46 -27.48 29.96
CA ILE A 750 -20.16 -28.18 31.04
C ILE A 750 -20.22 -29.71 30.82
N GLY A 751 -19.67 -30.24 29.73
CA GLY A 751 -19.64 -31.67 29.43
C GLY A 751 -20.90 -32.20 28.74
N ASP A 752 -20.89 -33.50 28.44
CA ASP A 752 -21.89 -34.16 27.58
C ASP A 752 -23.22 -34.49 28.30
N ALA A 753 -23.25 -34.47 29.63
CA ALA A 753 -24.39 -34.92 30.44
C ALA A 753 -25.54 -33.89 30.53
N HIS A 754 -25.32 -32.64 30.08
CA HIS A 754 -26.31 -31.57 30.21
C HIS A 754 -27.08 -31.33 28.90
N ILE A 755 -28.36 -30.93 29.01
CA ILE A 755 -29.21 -30.59 27.86
C ILE A 755 -28.63 -29.45 27.00
N LEU A 756 -27.90 -28.52 27.62
CA LEU A 756 -27.23 -27.41 26.93
C LEU A 756 -26.03 -27.86 26.10
N SER A 757 -25.53 -29.10 26.23
CA SER A 757 -24.42 -29.63 25.42
C SER A 757 -24.71 -29.65 23.90
N ALA A 758 -25.98 -29.59 23.51
CA ALA A 758 -26.39 -29.44 22.13
C ALA A 758 -26.25 -28.00 21.60
N VAL A 759 -26.02 -27.01 22.46
CA VAL A 759 -26.07 -25.59 22.16
C VAL A 759 -24.67 -25.00 21.99
N ALA A 760 -24.49 -24.12 21.01
CA ALA A 760 -23.34 -23.23 20.93
C ALA A 760 -23.76 -21.82 20.49
N LEU A 761 -23.10 -20.80 21.00
CA LEU A 761 -23.36 -19.38 20.74
C LEU A 761 -22.12 -18.72 20.12
N ASP A 762 -22.33 -17.94 19.07
CA ASP A 762 -21.33 -17.05 18.45
C ASP A 762 -21.99 -15.69 18.29
N ALA A 763 -21.55 -14.70 19.07
CA ALA A 763 -22.09 -13.35 19.08
C ALA A 763 -20.96 -12.34 18.83
N SER A 764 -21.21 -11.35 17.97
CA SER A 764 -20.27 -10.28 17.68
C SER A 764 -20.98 -8.95 17.50
N LEU A 765 -20.35 -7.88 17.98
CA LEU A 765 -20.77 -6.51 17.79
C LEU A 765 -19.57 -5.70 17.33
N ARG A 766 -19.71 -4.95 16.23
CA ARG A 766 -18.70 -4.00 15.77
C ARG A 766 -19.36 -2.65 15.56
N THR A 767 -18.85 -1.63 16.20
CA THR A 767 -19.32 -0.26 16.05
C THR A 767 -18.13 0.63 15.67
N GLU A 768 -18.33 1.51 14.70
CA GLU A 768 -17.37 2.52 14.26
C GLU A 768 -18.10 3.85 14.14
N ARG A 769 -17.44 4.94 14.51
CA ARG A 769 -18.05 6.27 14.50
C ARG A 769 -16.99 7.32 14.20
N GLN A 770 -17.25 8.14 13.20
CA GLN A 770 -16.48 9.30 12.80
C GLN A 770 -17.21 10.55 13.30
N ILE A 771 -16.51 11.35 14.09
CA ILE A 771 -17.10 12.37 14.95
C ILE A 771 -16.44 13.71 14.62
N ALA A 772 -17.26 14.74 14.41
CA ALA A 772 -16.76 16.10 14.17
C ALA A 772 -16.03 16.62 15.42
N ILE A 773 -14.99 17.42 15.20
CA ILE A 773 -14.22 18.04 16.29
C ILE A 773 -15.15 18.86 17.19
N GLY A 774 -14.96 18.74 18.51
CA GLY A 774 -15.73 19.47 19.52
C GLY A 774 -16.97 18.75 20.03
N THR A 775 -17.35 17.60 19.43
CA THR A 775 -18.52 16.82 19.87
C THR A 775 -18.12 15.62 20.74
N ARG A 776 -18.91 15.32 21.78
CA ARG A 776 -18.62 14.30 22.80
C ARG A 776 -19.37 12.98 22.53
N HIS A 777 -18.85 12.06 21.72
CA HIS A 777 -19.54 10.76 21.45
C HIS A 777 -18.61 9.59 21.11
N ALA A 778 -17.38 9.63 21.63
CA ALA A 778 -16.33 8.70 21.26
C ALA A 778 -15.97 7.71 22.36
N ALA A 779 -16.65 7.74 23.52
CA ALA A 779 -16.33 6.86 24.62
C ALA A 779 -16.82 5.43 24.37
N PRO A 780 -16.26 4.40 25.03
CA PRO A 780 -16.66 3.01 24.79
C PRO A 780 -18.16 2.76 25.01
N TRP A 781 -18.76 3.37 26.04
CA TRP A 781 -20.19 3.23 26.34
C TRP A 781 -21.08 3.85 25.26
N ASP A 782 -20.63 4.93 24.62
CA ASP A 782 -21.35 5.57 23.50
C ASP A 782 -21.41 4.67 22.24
N LEU A 783 -20.48 3.69 22.14
CA LEU A 783 -20.31 2.82 20.97
C LEU A 783 -21.04 1.48 21.09
N PHE A 784 -21.70 1.17 22.22
CA PHE A 784 -22.58 -0.02 22.29
C PHE A 784 -23.88 0.20 21.50
N GLY A 785 -24.35 1.44 21.43
CA GLY A 785 -25.51 1.85 20.66
C GLY A 785 -25.15 2.40 19.27
N PHE A 786 -26.17 2.53 18.42
CA PHE A 786 -26.09 3.35 17.22
C PHE A 786 -26.63 4.74 17.55
N ASP A 787 -25.89 5.77 17.14
CA ASP A 787 -26.25 7.17 17.34
C ASP A 787 -25.95 7.91 16.03
N ALA A 788 -26.99 8.57 15.51
CA ALA A 788 -26.93 9.42 14.33
C ALA A 788 -27.20 10.89 14.71
N GLY A 789 -26.97 11.31 15.95
CA GLY A 789 -27.18 12.68 16.43
C GLY A 789 -26.29 13.72 15.75
N ALA A 790 -26.56 15.01 15.99
CA ALA A 790 -25.78 16.12 15.46
C ALA A 790 -24.30 16.02 15.88
N GLY A 791 -23.36 16.16 14.93
CA GLY A 791 -21.92 16.01 15.18
C GLY A 791 -21.30 14.68 14.74
N ILE A 792 -22.12 13.68 14.41
CA ILE A 792 -21.65 12.43 13.80
C ILE A 792 -21.52 12.63 12.28
N LEU A 793 -20.30 12.49 11.77
CA LEU A 793 -19.97 12.57 10.34
C LEU A 793 -20.24 11.24 9.64
N GLY A 794 -20.01 10.14 10.35
CA GLY A 794 -20.40 8.80 9.92
C GLY A 794 -20.46 7.85 11.11
N ALA A 795 -21.34 6.86 11.07
CA ALA A 795 -21.35 5.79 12.05
C ALA A 795 -21.77 4.48 11.39
N ARG A 796 -21.30 3.37 11.95
CA ARG A 796 -21.64 2.04 11.50
C ARG A 796 -21.71 1.12 12.70
N ARG A 797 -22.77 0.32 12.80
CA ARG A 797 -22.94 -0.75 13.78
C ARG A 797 -23.26 -2.03 13.03
N ASP A 798 -22.55 -3.11 13.31
CA ASP A 798 -22.78 -4.46 12.80
C ASP A 798 -22.88 -5.42 14.00
N GLY A 799 -24.09 -5.87 14.31
CA GLY A 799 -24.39 -6.91 15.29
C GLY A 799 -24.72 -8.24 14.60
N LEU A 800 -24.20 -9.34 15.14
CA LEU A 800 -24.48 -10.68 14.65
C LEU A 800 -24.53 -11.66 15.82
N VAL A 801 -25.62 -12.42 15.92
CA VAL A 801 -25.78 -13.50 16.87
C VAL A 801 -26.13 -14.77 16.12
N ARG A 802 -25.43 -15.86 16.41
CA ARG A 802 -25.70 -17.20 15.88
C ARG A 802 -25.86 -18.18 17.02
N LEU A 803 -27.01 -18.82 17.06
CA LEU A 803 -27.29 -19.92 17.97
C LEU A 803 -27.30 -21.24 17.19
N TYR A 804 -26.41 -22.14 17.54
CA TYR A 804 -26.33 -23.49 16.98
C TYR A 804 -26.99 -24.47 17.94
N LEU A 805 -27.89 -25.28 17.41
CA LEU A 805 -28.55 -26.39 18.10
C LEU A 805 -28.14 -27.70 17.42
N PHE A 806 -27.77 -28.69 18.21
CA PHE A 806 -27.28 -29.99 17.77
C PHE A 806 -26.06 -29.90 16.84
N ARG A 807 -25.17 -28.93 17.07
CA ARG A 807 -23.97 -28.68 16.23
C ARG A 807 -23.13 -29.94 15.98
N TYR A 808 -23.08 -30.84 16.96
CA TYR A 808 -22.27 -32.06 16.92
C TYR A 808 -23.04 -33.31 16.50
N HIS A 809 -24.34 -33.20 16.22
CA HIS A 809 -25.15 -34.35 15.88
C HIS A 809 -24.99 -34.73 14.41
N ARG A 810 -24.72 -36.01 14.11
CA ARG A 810 -24.35 -36.47 12.76
C ARG A 810 -25.50 -36.37 11.74
N ARG A 811 -26.75 -36.46 12.20
CA ARG A 811 -27.95 -36.51 11.34
C ARG A 811 -28.68 -35.18 11.18
N GLY A 812 -28.32 -34.14 11.93
CA GLY A 812 -28.98 -32.85 11.76
C GLY A 812 -28.50 -31.77 12.72
N SER A 813 -28.67 -30.52 12.30
CA SER A 813 -28.30 -29.32 13.05
C SER A 813 -29.22 -28.17 12.68
N LEU A 814 -29.50 -27.28 13.64
CA LEU A 814 -30.27 -26.06 13.39
C LEU A 814 -29.40 -24.85 13.78
N ARG A 815 -29.41 -23.80 12.96
CA ARG A 815 -28.74 -22.54 13.25
C ARG A 815 -29.73 -21.40 13.13
N LEU A 816 -29.91 -20.66 14.21
CA LEU A 816 -30.66 -19.40 14.20
C LEU A 816 -29.67 -18.24 14.11
N THR A 817 -29.99 -17.25 13.31
CA THR A 817 -29.14 -16.07 13.06
C THR A 817 -29.97 -14.82 13.25
N ALA A 818 -29.47 -13.88 14.04
CA ALA A 818 -29.99 -12.52 14.11
C ALA A 818 -28.86 -11.56 13.72
N ARG A 819 -29.14 -10.64 12.80
CA ARG A 819 -28.19 -9.65 12.32
C ARG A 819 -28.84 -8.27 12.38
N VAL A 820 -28.09 -7.30 12.86
CA VAL A 820 -28.46 -5.89 12.85
C VAL A 820 -27.31 -5.14 12.20
N ARG A 821 -27.61 -4.25 11.26
CA ARG A 821 -26.65 -3.33 10.69
C ARG A 821 -27.28 -1.96 10.62
N ASP A 822 -26.61 -0.97 11.17
CA ASP A 822 -27.01 0.42 11.06
C ASP A 822 -25.83 1.21 10.53
N GLN A 823 -26.06 2.16 9.65
CA GLN A 823 -25.02 3.03 9.14
C GLN A 823 -25.57 4.42 8.84
N VAL A 824 -24.75 5.44 9.01
CA VAL A 824 -25.04 6.81 8.58
C VAL A 824 -23.76 7.38 8.01
N ASN A 825 -23.87 8.16 6.94
CA ASN A 825 -22.73 8.81 6.35
C ASN A 825 -23.12 10.21 5.85
N ARG A 826 -22.82 11.21 6.68
CA ARG A 826 -23.12 12.62 6.41
C ARG A 826 -22.09 13.31 5.56
N ALA A 827 -20.90 12.73 5.41
CA ALA A 827 -19.87 13.31 4.58
C ALA A 827 -20.13 13.11 3.08
N PHE A 828 -20.92 12.09 2.69
CA PHE A 828 -21.00 11.65 1.28
C PHE A 828 -22.40 11.30 0.75
N TYR A 829 -23.39 10.94 1.59
CA TYR A 829 -24.71 10.43 1.13
C TYR A 829 -25.88 11.21 1.76
N GLY A 830 -25.84 12.54 1.70
CA GLY A 830 -26.98 13.38 2.09
C GLY A 830 -27.32 13.31 3.59
N GLY A 831 -26.48 12.61 4.36
CA GLY A 831 -26.68 12.34 5.78
C GLY A 831 -27.78 11.37 6.15
N ALA A 832 -28.26 10.57 5.19
CA ALA A 832 -29.26 9.54 5.40
C ALA A 832 -28.77 8.44 6.36
N ALA A 833 -29.61 8.06 7.33
CA ALA A 833 -29.36 6.93 8.21
C ALA A 833 -30.03 5.68 7.62
N GLU A 834 -29.27 4.61 7.48
CA GLU A 834 -29.72 3.31 7.00
C GLU A 834 -29.73 2.31 8.16
N SER A 835 -30.79 1.52 8.25
CA SER A 835 -30.93 0.40 9.18
C SER A 835 -31.30 -0.87 8.44
N PHE A 836 -30.81 -1.99 8.94
CA PHE A 836 -30.98 -3.33 8.39
C PHE A 836 -31.10 -4.32 9.55
N VAL A 837 -32.20 -5.04 9.64
CA VAL A 837 -32.42 -6.10 10.62
C VAL A 837 -32.78 -7.36 9.87
N GLN A 838 -32.13 -8.47 10.19
CA GLN A 838 -32.37 -9.77 9.57
C GLN A 838 -32.45 -10.86 10.64
N GLY A 839 -33.53 -11.63 10.61
CA GLY A 839 -33.67 -12.88 11.36
C GLY A 839 -33.69 -14.04 10.37
N GLY A 840 -32.90 -15.08 10.65
CA GLY A 840 -32.82 -16.24 9.77
C GLY A 840 -32.70 -17.56 10.53
N ALA A 841 -33.20 -18.63 9.92
CA ALA A 841 -33.11 -19.99 10.42
C ALA A 841 -32.56 -20.91 9.33
N LEU A 842 -31.55 -21.71 9.66
CA LEU A 842 -30.97 -22.71 8.77
C LEU A 842 -31.02 -24.09 9.43
N GLY A 843 -31.89 -24.95 8.94
CA GLY A 843 -31.93 -26.37 9.30
C GLY A 843 -31.10 -27.20 8.33
N LYS A 844 -30.32 -28.16 8.84
CA LYS A 844 -29.67 -29.21 8.06
C LYS A 844 -30.09 -30.56 8.58
N LEU A 845 -30.44 -31.47 7.69
CA LEU A 845 -30.83 -32.83 8.00
C LEU A 845 -30.10 -33.78 7.06
N ARG A 846 -29.64 -34.91 7.59
CA ARG A 846 -29.06 -36.03 6.85
C ARG A 846 -29.83 -37.30 7.20
N PRO A 847 -30.99 -37.53 6.56
CA PRO A 847 -31.82 -38.71 6.84
C PRO A 847 -31.06 -40.02 6.57
N VAL A 848 -30.24 -40.02 5.53
CA VAL A 848 -29.30 -41.08 5.16
C VAL A 848 -27.97 -40.45 4.74
N ASP A 849 -26.85 -41.17 4.83
CA ASP A 849 -25.51 -40.62 4.55
C ASP A 849 -25.33 -40.05 3.12
N ARG A 850 -26.20 -40.46 2.20
CA ARG A 850 -26.23 -40.03 0.80
C ARG A 850 -27.14 -38.83 0.52
N LEU A 851 -27.95 -38.38 1.48
CA LEU A 851 -28.92 -37.31 1.29
C LEU A 851 -28.72 -36.22 2.35
N GLU A 852 -28.55 -34.98 1.92
CA GLU A 852 -28.49 -33.80 2.79
C GLU A 852 -29.58 -32.82 2.38
N LEU A 853 -30.47 -32.50 3.30
CA LEU A 853 -31.52 -31.49 3.15
C LEU A 853 -31.11 -30.26 3.95
N GLU A 854 -31.18 -29.09 3.33
CA GLU A 854 -30.89 -27.81 3.95
C GLU A 854 -32.05 -26.86 3.67
N THR A 855 -32.67 -26.36 4.73
CA THR A 855 -33.78 -25.41 4.65
C THR A 855 -33.35 -24.11 5.30
N GLU A 856 -33.48 -23.02 4.57
CA GLU A 856 -33.15 -21.66 5.00
C GLU A 856 -34.40 -20.79 4.92
N PHE A 857 -34.62 -19.96 5.93
CA PHE A 857 -35.67 -18.96 5.96
C PHE A 857 -35.08 -17.67 6.51
N ASP A 858 -35.36 -16.55 5.85
CA ASP A 858 -34.87 -15.23 6.20
C ASP A 858 -36.03 -14.23 6.17
N LEU A 859 -36.14 -13.45 7.24
CA LEU A 859 -36.95 -12.25 7.33
C LEU A 859 -36.01 -11.06 7.47
N GLU A 860 -36.21 -10.04 6.65
CA GLU A 860 -35.42 -8.82 6.70
C GLU A 860 -36.29 -7.57 6.73
N HIS A 861 -35.79 -6.55 7.41
CA HIS A 861 -36.33 -5.20 7.41
C HIS A 861 -35.18 -4.26 7.08
N ARG A 862 -35.36 -3.39 6.08
CA ARG A 862 -34.38 -2.38 5.68
C ARG A 862 -35.05 -1.02 5.61
N ALA A 863 -34.43 0.00 6.16
CA ALA A 863 -34.94 1.37 6.03
C ALA A 863 -33.80 2.34 5.78
N ARG A 864 -34.06 3.38 4.99
CA ARG A 864 -33.19 4.54 4.80
C ARG A 864 -34.01 5.80 5.07
N GLU A 865 -33.64 6.50 6.13
CA GLU A 865 -34.23 7.78 6.54
C GLU A 865 -33.65 8.92 5.68
N GLY A 866 -34.50 9.87 5.25
CA GLY A 866 -34.08 11.04 4.47
C GLY A 866 -35.22 11.64 3.64
N ALA A 867 -34.95 12.76 2.99
CA ALA A 867 -35.83 13.35 1.97
C ALA A 867 -35.32 13.01 0.57
N GLY A 868 -36.22 12.86 -0.41
CA GLY A 868 -35.87 12.63 -1.81
C GLY A 868 -35.91 11.17 -2.27
N ALA A 869 -35.38 10.92 -3.47
CA ALA A 869 -35.53 9.67 -4.21
C ALA A 869 -34.87 8.45 -3.56
N PHE A 870 -33.97 8.61 -2.59
CA PHE A 870 -33.24 7.49 -1.97
C PHE A 870 -33.85 6.96 -0.67
N ALA A 871 -34.88 7.61 -0.11
CA ALA A 871 -35.56 7.09 1.06
C ALA A 871 -36.33 5.81 0.74
N TYR A 872 -36.25 4.79 1.60
CA TYR A 872 -36.98 3.52 1.43
C TYR A 872 -37.30 2.85 2.75
N ARG A 873 -38.35 2.02 2.77
CA ARG A 873 -38.64 1.07 3.85
C ARG A 873 -39.10 -0.25 3.26
N ILE A 874 -38.27 -1.28 3.38
CA ILE A 874 -38.40 -2.58 2.71
C ILE A 874 -38.54 -3.68 3.75
N ASP A 875 -39.63 -4.44 3.66
CA ASP A 875 -39.84 -5.70 4.39
C ASP A 875 -39.70 -6.88 3.42
N GLY A 876 -38.73 -7.75 3.69
CA GLY A 876 -38.41 -8.92 2.88
C GLY A 876 -38.65 -10.23 3.62
N ALA A 877 -39.20 -11.22 2.91
CA ALA A 877 -39.29 -12.59 3.40
C ALA A 877 -38.83 -13.53 2.30
N SER A 878 -37.88 -14.40 2.60
CA SER A 878 -37.36 -15.36 1.63
C SER A 878 -37.07 -16.71 2.26
N GLY A 879 -37.13 -17.76 1.45
CA GLY A 879 -36.83 -19.11 1.85
C GLY A 879 -36.06 -19.83 0.75
N ALA A 880 -35.26 -20.81 1.14
CA ALA A 880 -34.60 -21.71 0.23
C ALA A 880 -34.65 -23.14 0.76
N LEU A 881 -35.06 -24.07 -0.08
CA LEU A 881 -34.93 -25.51 0.15
C LEU A 881 -33.83 -26.03 -0.76
N ARG A 882 -32.83 -26.69 -0.19
CA ARG A 882 -31.71 -27.28 -0.92
C ARG A 882 -31.65 -28.76 -0.59
N CYS A 883 -31.73 -29.59 -1.61
CA CYS A 883 -31.57 -31.04 -1.50
C CYS A 883 -30.28 -31.44 -2.19
N ALA A 884 -29.38 -32.11 -1.49
CA ALA A 884 -28.14 -32.64 -2.02
C ALA A 884 -28.10 -34.16 -1.91
N PHE A 885 -27.84 -34.83 -3.03
CA PHE A 885 -27.74 -36.28 -3.14
C PHE A 885 -26.35 -36.69 -3.60
N ARG A 886 -25.73 -37.60 -2.86
CA ARG A 886 -24.44 -38.26 -3.16
C ARG A 886 -24.70 -39.68 -3.62
N SER A 887 -24.55 -39.93 -4.91
CA SER A 887 -24.64 -41.28 -5.47
C SER A 887 -23.39 -42.09 -5.13
N ALA A 888 -23.52 -43.42 -5.03
CA ALA A 888 -22.38 -44.34 -5.01
C ALA A 888 -21.52 -44.24 -6.29
N HIS A 889 -22.13 -43.79 -7.40
CA HIS A 889 -21.49 -43.64 -8.71
C HIS A 889 -20.82 -42.28 -8.91
N LYS A 890 -20.31 -41.63 -7.85
CA LYS A 890 -19.44 -40.43 -7.92
C LYS A 890 -20.12 -39.15 -8.43
N TRP A 891 -21.46 -39.13 -8.44
CA TRP A 891 -22.28 -37.94 -8.67
C TRP A 891 -22.64 -37.27 -7.34
N TYR A 892 -22.54 -35.95 -7.31
CA TYR A 892 -23.12 -35.08 -6.31
C TYR A 892 -24.10 -34.14 -7.00
N LEU A 893 -25.38 -34.35 -6.77
CA LEU A 893 -26.46 -33.53 -7.30
C LEU A 893 -26.95 -32.65 -6.18
N ARG A 894 -27.14 -31.36 -6.41
CA ARG A 894 -27.77 -30.43 -5.47
C ARG A 894 -28.83 -29.64 -6.22
N LEU A 895 -30.06 -29.68 -5.76
CA LEU A 895 -31.15 -28.86 -6.28
C LEU A 895 -31.54 -27.84 -5.22
N GLY A 896 -31.40 -26.56 -5.52
CA GLY A 896 -31.96 -25.47 -4.74
C GLY A 896 -33.25 -24.96 -5.35
N VAL A 897 -34.27 -24.72 -4.53
CA VAL A 897 -35.43 -23.90 -4.89
C VAL A 897 -35.48 -22.76 -3.89
N LEU A 898 -35.52 -21.54 -4.37
CA LEU A 898 -35.62 -20.35 -3.54
C LEU A 898 -36.81 -19.51 -3.97
N GLY A 899 -37.41 -18.81 -3.02
CA GLY A 899 -38.45 -17.86 -3.31
C GLY A 899 -38.54 -16.82 -2.23
N GLY A 900 -39.11 -15.68 -2.56
CA GLY A 900 -39.32 -14.62 -1.60
C GLY A 900 -40.17 -13.49 -2.14
N ARG A 901 -40.52 -12.60 -1.23
CA ARG A 901 -41.28 -11.40 -1.49
C ARG A 901 -40.63 -10.24 -0.75
N ASP A 902 -40.57 -9.10 -1.41
CA ASP A 902 -40.13 -7.84 -0.83
C ASP A 902 -41.26 -6.82 -1.02
N TRP A 903 -41.52 -6.03 0.00
CA TRP A 903 -42.50 -4.95 -0.01
C TRP A 903 -41.83 -3.66 0.42
N GLU A 904 -41.91 -2.64 -0.44
CA GLU A 904 -41.44 -1.29 -0.15
C GLU A 904 -42.65 -0.41 0.21
N GLY A 905 -42.58 0.24 1.37
CA GLY A 905 -43.70 0.92 1.99
C GLY A 905 -43.89 2.38 1.59
N ILE A 906 -42.89 3.07 1.02
CA ILE A 906 -42.98 4.50 0.67
C ILE A 906 -43.65 4.69 -0.70
N ARG A 907 -43.20 3.92 -1.70
CA ARG A 907 -43.71 3.90 -3.08
C ARG A 907 -44.73 2.76 -3.31
N ALA A 908 -45.02 1.99 -2.27
CA ALA A 908 -45.92 0.83 -2.32
C ALA A 908 -45.52 -0.24 -3.35
N LEU A 909 -44.22 -0.36 -3.66
CA LEU A 909 -43.71 -1.35 -4.62
C LEU A 909 -43.69 -2.74 -3.99
N ARG A 910 -44.03 -3.76 -4.78
CA ARG A 910 -43.91 -5.16 -4.37
C ARG A 910 -43.12 -5.92 -5.41
N ALA A 911 -42.22 -6.77 -4.95
CA ALA A 911 -41.45 -7.67 -5.79
C ALA A 911 -41.56 -9.10 -5.26
N TRP A 912 -41.81 -10.04 -6.16
CA TRP A 912 -41.79 -11.47 -5.87
C TRP A 912 -40.72 -12.12 -6.71
N HIS A 913 -40.03 -13.10 -6.15
CA HIS A 913 -39.05 -13.86 -6.90
C HIS A 913 -39.18 -15.35 -6.60
N ILE A 914 -38.94 -16.15 -7.64
CA ILE A 914 -38.73 -17.58 -7.53
C ILE A 914 -37.50 -17.95 -8.32
N GLY A 915 -36.71 -18.88 -7.80
CA GLY A 915 -35.53 -19.36 -8.47
C GLY A 915 -35.26 -20.84 -8.26
N VAL A 916 -34.58 -21.41 -9.23
CA VAL A 916 -34.17 -22.82 -9.24
C VAL A 916 -32.67 -22.86 -9.52
N GLN A 917 -31.95 -23.56 -8.65
CA GLN A 917 -30.49 -23.60 -8.60
C GLN A 917 -29.99 -25.05 -8.66
N PRO A 918 -30.07 -25.74 -9.82
CA PRO A 918 -29.49 -27.06 -9.95
C PRO A 918 -27.97 -26.97 -10.06
N GLU A 919 -27.30 -27.84 -9.33
CA GLU A 919 -25.86 -28.00 -9.29
C GLU A 919 -25.52 -29.49 -9.41
N VAL A 920 -24.59 -29.81 -10.30
CA VAL A 920 -24.15 -31.16 -10.58
C VAL A 920 -22.63 -31.17 -10.49
N ILE A 921 -22.09 -32.02 -9.63
CA ILE A 921 -20.66 -32.30 -9.56
C ILE A 921 -20.45 -33.78 -9.89
N TYR A 922 -19.66 -34.05 -10.91
CA TYR A 922 -19.29 -35.40 -11.30
C TYR A 922 -17.79 -35.60 -11.05
N ALA A 923 -17.42 -36.51 -10.16
CA ALA A 923 -16.02 -36.79 -9.85
C ALA A 923 -15.43 -37.82 -10.83
N LEU A 924 -14.39 -37.39 -11.56
CA LEU A 924 -13.62 -38.21 -12.48
C LEU A 924 -12.51 -38.93 -11.67
N PRO A 925 -12.53 -40.27 -11.53
CA PRO A 925 -11.65 -41.01 -10.63
C PRO A 925 -10.17 -40.72 -10.88
N GLY A 926 -9.45 -40.25 -9.86
CA GLY A 926 -8.01 -39.93 -9.93
C GLY A 926 -7.64 -38.79 -10.90
N ARG A 927 -8.61 -38.26 -11.65
CA ARG A 927 -8.39 -37.41 -12.81
C ARG A 927 -9.10 -36.06 -12.74
N GLY A 928 -10.08 -35.82 -11.86
CA GLY A 928 -10.70 -34.50 -11.80
C GLY A 928 -12.14 -34.44 -11.30
N ARG A 929 -12.82 -33.33 -11.59
CA ARG A 929 -14.25 -33.14 -11.37
C ARG A 929 -14.85 -32.20 -12.41
N LEU A 930 -16.04 -32.50 -12.87
CA LEU A 930 -16.91 -31.59 -13.60
C LEU A 930 -17.90 -30.96 -12.63
N ARG A 931 -18.21 -29.69 -12.79
CA ARG A 931 -19.19 -28.93 -12.02
C ARG A 931 -20.05 -28.12 -12.97
N GLY A 932 -21.34 -28.35 -12.99
CA GLY A 932 -22.31 -27.47 -13.62
C GLY A 932 -23.19 -26.85 -12.55
N ARG A 933 -23.43 -25.55 -12.63
CA ARG A 933 -24.40 -24.83 -11.82
C ARG A 933 -25.20 -23.91 -12.73
N LEU A 934 -26.52 -23.95 -12.59
CA LEU A 934 -27.44 -23.01 -13.20
C LEU A 934 -28.17 -22.29 -12.06
N ASP A 935 -28.35 -21.00 -12.19
CA ASP A 935 -29.14 -20.16 -11.30
C ASP A 935 -30.16 -19.43 -12.18
N TRP A 936 -31.39 -19.90 -12.19
CA TRP A 936 -32.50 -19.22 -12.84
C TRP A 936 -33.34 -18.53 -11.77
N THR A 937 -33.63 -17.25 -11.93
CA THR A 937 -34.52 -16.49 -11.06
C THR A 937 -35.45 -15.63 -11.89
N ARG A 938 -36.75 -15.77 -11.67
CA ARG A 938 -37.76 -14.87 -12.24
C ARG A 938 -38.23 -13.90 -11.17
N VAL A 939 -38.21 -12.62 -11.51
CA VAL A 939 -38.67 -11.53 -10.66
C VAL A 939 -39.92 -10.90 -11.27
N TRP A 940 -40.98 -10.82 -10.50
CA TRP A 940 -42.19 -10.05 -10.81
C TRP A 940 -42.24 -8.84 -9.90
N ALA A 941 -42.67 -7.70 -10.43
CA ALA A 941 -42.90 -6.50 -9.63
C ALA A 941 -44.16 -5.79 -10.11
N THR A 942 -44.81 -5.04 -9.20
CA THR A 942 -46.03 -4.28 -9.52
C THR A 942 -45.76 -3.12 -10.48
N ASP A 943 -44.57 -2.54 -10.41
CA ASP A 943 -44.11 -1.43 -11.26
C ASP A 943 -42.59 -1.57 -11.52
N THR A 944 -42.01 -0.66 -12.29
CA THR A 944 -40.58 -0.56 -12.54
C THR A 944 -39.85 -0.31 -11.23
N VAL A 945 -38.92 -1.21 -10.88
CA VAL A 945 -38.18 -1.15 -9.61
C VAL A 945 -36.79 -0.58 -9.84
N PRO A 946 -36.44 0.55 -9.21
CA PRO A 946 -35.07 1.09 -9.22
C PRO A 946 -34.05 0.12 -8.63
N LEU A 947 -32.84 0.09 -9.18
CA LEU A 947 -31.80 -0.86 -8.74
C LEU A 947 -31.27 -0.53 -7.36
N PHE A 948 -31.21 0.75 -6.99
CA PHE A 948 -30.71 1.19 -5.67
C PHE A 948 -31.52 0.63 -4.49
N LEU A 949 -32.79 0.24 -4.68
CA LEU A 949 -33.61 -0.38 -3.64
C LEU A 949 -33.17 -1.81 -3.31
N GLY A 950 -32.49 -2.49 -4.25
CA GLY A 950 -32.04 -3.87 -4.06
C GLY A 950 -33.17 -4.87 -3.75
N LEU A 951 -34.38 -4.67 -4.29
CA LEU A 951 -35.47 -5.65 -4.17
C LEU A 951 -35.13 -6.95 -4.91
N ALA A 952 -35.82 -8.03 -4.57
CA ALA A 952 -35.62 -9.37 -5.10
C ALA A 952 -34.16 -9.85 -5.04
N ARG A 953 -33.47 -9.51 -3.93
CA ARG A 953 -32.03 -9.78 -3.71
C ARG A 953 -31.12 -9.11 -4.76
N GLY A 954 -31.52 -7.96 -5.29
CA GLY A 954 -30.78 -7.22 -6.33
C GLY A 954 -30.94 -7.76 -7.75
N ASN A 955 -31.84 -8.72 -7.98
CA ASN A 955 -32.16 -9.18 -9.33
C ASN A 955 -33.13 -8.21 -10.02
N ARG A 956 -32.95 -8.00 -11.33
CA ARG A 956 -33.82 -7.09 -12.11
C ARG A 956 -35.17 -7.75 -12.41
N GLN A 957 -36.21 -6.93 -12.58
CA GLN A 957 -37.54 -7.39 -12.98
C GLN A 957 -37.48 -8.15 -14.32
N GLY A 958 -38.05 -9.37 -14.36
CA GLY A 958 -38.00 -10.26 -15.52
C GLY A 958 -37.21 -11.53 -15.26
N GLN A 959 -36.58 -12.09 -16.30
CA GLN A 959 -35.84 -13.34 -16.21
C GLN A 959 -34.34 -13.09 -16.03
N ASN A 960 -33.78 -13.59 -14.94
CA ASN A 960 -32.36 -13.52 -14.65
C ASN A 960 -31.79 -14.94 -14.74
N TRP A 961 -30.76 -15.11 -15.54
CA TRP A 961 -30.08 -16.38 -15.71
C TRP A 961 -28.61 -16.19 -15.37
N ALA A 962 -28.04 -17.10 -14.60
CA ALA A 962 -26.60 -17.25 -14.47
C ALA A 962 -26.25 -18.73 -14.57
N TRP A 963 -25.15 -19.06 -15.22
CA TRP A 963 -24.63 -20.41 -15.26
C TRP A 963 -23.13 -20.40 -15.06
N ARG A 964 -22.64 -21.42 -14.37
CA ARG A 964 -21.22 -21.67 -14.14
C ARG A 964 -20.92 -23.11 -14.48
N LEU A 965 -20.13 -23.30 -15.52
CA LEU A 965 -19.57 -24.60 -15.89
C LEU A 965 -18.10 -24.61 -15.50
N GLY A 966 -17.65 -25.67 -14.85
CA GLY A 966 -16.30 -25.83 -14.36
C GLY A 966 -15.80 -27.24 -14.58
N MET A 967 -14.57 -27.39 -15.02
CA MET A 967 -13.89 -28.67 -15.13
C MET A 967 -12.50 -28.51 -14.52
N ASP A 968 -12.25 -29.20 -13.41
CA ASP A 968 -10.89 -29.41 -12.91
C ASP A 968 -10.44 -30.79 -13.42
N TYR A 969 -9.38 -30.85 -14.23
CA TYR A 969 -8.85 -32.11 -14.76
C TYR A 969 -7.34 -32.21 -14.54
N ARG A 970 -6.87 -33.31 -13.97
CA ARG A 970 -5.47 -33.69 -13.83
C ARG A 970 -5.14 -34.71 -14.93
N PHE A 971 -4.32 -34.31 -15.88
CA PHE A 971 -3.83 -35.18 -16.96
C PHE A 971 -2.79 -36.18 -16.45
N GLY A 972 -2.14 -35.89 -15.32
CA GLY A 972 -1.19 -36.76 -14.64
C GLY A 972 -0.74 -36.18 -13.30
N LYS A 973 0.36 -36.69 -12.73
CA LYS A 973 0.97 -36.17 -11.48
C LYS A 973 1.45 -34.72 -11.61
N TYR A 974 1.80 -34.33 -12.84
CA TYR A 974 2.52 -33.10 -13.15
C TYR A 974 1.69 -32.08 -13.94
N VAL A 975 0.50 -32.42 -14.44
CA VAL A 975 -0.27 -31.50 -15.30
C VAL A 975 -1.74 -31.51 -14.90
N SER A 976 -2.30 -30.31 -14.77
CA SER A 976 -3.72 -30.07 -14.52
C SER A 976 -4.24 -28.92 -15.36
N ALA A 977 -5.52 -28.92 -15.66
CA ALA A 977 -6.25 -27.79 -16.22
C ALA A 977 -7.52 -27.55 -15.41
N ARG A 978 -7.90 -26.28 -15.34
CA ARG A 978 -9.16 -25.78 -14.84
C ARG A 978 -9.81 -24.99 -15.97
N VAL A 979 -10.94 -25.46 -16.44
CA VAL A 979 -11.81 -24.70 -17.35
C VAL A 979 -12.96 -24.16 -16.52
N MET A 980 -13.29 -22.89 -16.69
CA MET A 980 -14.44 -22.23 -16.12
C MET A 980 -15.16 -21.47 -17.23
N TYR A 981 -16.47 -21.48 -17.21
CA TYR A 981 -17.30 -20.68 -18.09
C TYR A 981 -18.47 -20.15 -17.27
N ASP A 982 -18.45 -18.86 -17.04
CA ASP A 982 -19.52 -18.11 -16.40
C ASP A 982 -20.32 -17.40 -17.50
N GLY A 983 -21.64 -17.43 -17.40
CA GLY A 983 -22.49 -16.59 -18.23
C GLY A 983 -23.67 -16.07 -17.45
N ARG A 984 -24.11 -14.86 -17.82
CA ARG A 984 -25.17 -14.16 -17.10
C ARG A 984 -26.02 -13.34 -18.07
N VAL A 985 -27.33 -13.55 -18.01
CA VAL A 985 -28.34 -12.75 -18.71
C VAL A 985 -29.15 -12.02 -17.66
N ARG A 986 -29.23 -10.69 -17.78
CA ARG A 986 -30.17 -9.86 -17.01
C ARG A 986 -30.99 -8.96 -17.93
N PRO A 987 -32.24 -8.65 -17.55
CA PRO A 987 -33.05 -7.66 -18.24
C PRO A 987 -32.34 -6.30 -18.35
N ALA A 988 -32.44 -5.64 -19.52
CA ALA A 988 -31.83 -4.34 -19.80
C ALA A 988 -30.30 -4.25 -19.60
N ARG A 989 -29.57 -5.37 -19.74
CA ARG A 989 -28.11 -5.42 -19.87
C ARG A 989 -27.73 -6.28 -21.07
N GLN A 990 -26.54 -6.06 -21.61
CA GLN A 990 -25.94 -7.02 -22.54
C GLN A 990 -25.63 -8.32 -21.79
N THR A 991 -25.71 -9.44 -22.52
CA THR A 991 -25.38 -10.75 -21.94
C THR A 991 -23.87 -10.84 -21.73
N ILE A 992 -23.47 -11.23 -20.53
CA ILE A 992 -22.05 -11.37 -20.17
C ILE A 992 -21.68 -12.83 -20.26
N HIS A 993 -20.57 -13.10 -20.92
CA HIS A 993 -19.98 -14.42 -21.04
C HIS A 993 -18.52 -14.31 -20.62
N LEU A 994 -18.03 -15.20 -19.78
CA LEU A 994 -16.65 -15.19 -19.31
C LEU A 994 -16.14 -16.63 -19.23
N GLY A 995 -15.40 -17.03 -20.25
CA GLY A 995 -14.61 -18.26 -20.25
C GLY A 995 -13.24 -18.00 -19.63
N ARG A 996 -12.80 -18.87 -18.71
CA ARG A 996 -11.43 -18.90 -18.20
C ARG A 996 -10.86 -20.31 -18.30
N VAL A 997 -9.74 -20.46 -18.97
CA VAL A 997 -9.00 -21.72 -19.05
C VAL A 997 -7.65 -21.52 -18.38
N GLU A 998 -7.39 -22.18 -17.27
CA GLU A 998 -6.11 -22.21 -16.57
C GLU A 998 -5.46 -23.59 -16.72
N MET A 999 -4.28 -23.68 -17.32
CA MET A 999 -3.46 -24.89 -17.32
C MET A 999 -2.31 -24.70 -16.34
N ARG A 1000 -2.06 -25.69 -15.48
CA ARG A 1000 -0.96 -25.71 -14.52
C ARG A 1000 -0.15 -26.99 -14.68
N ALA A 1001 1.13 -26.85 -15.02
CA ALA A 1001 2.12 -27.90 -14.95
C ALA A 1001 2.95 -27.72 -13.67
N VAL A 1002 3.10 -28.77 -12.87
CA VAL A 1002 4.01 -28.89 -11.73
C VAL A 1002 5.13 -29.83 -12.17
N PHE A 1003 6.38 -29.52 -11.88
CA PHE A 1003 7.53 -30.35 -12.23
C PHE A 1003 8.40 -30.54 -10.99
#